data_AF-A0A2V9HWN7-F1
#
_entry.id   AF-A0A2V9HWN7-F1
#
_cell.length_a   1.000
_cell.length_b   1.000
_cell.length_c   1.000
_cell.angle_alpha   90.00
_cell.angle_beta   90.00
_cell.angle_gamma   90.00
#
_symmetry.space_group_name_H-M   'P 1'
#
loop_
_entity.id
_entity.type
_entity.pdbx_description
1 polymer ?
#
loop_
_entity_poly.entity_id
_entity_poly.type
_entity_poly.pdbx_seq_one_letter_code
_entity_poly.pdbx_strand_id
1 'polypeptide(L)'
;MKRISSIAVWIAIAALGAGALGSIALHRGEQLNATWFVIAAVSCYLAAFRLYSAFVAAKVLALDDTRATPCERHDDGRDFVPTNKWVLFGHHFAAIAGPGPLVGPTLAAQFGYLPGTLWLIAGAALAGCVQDFVILFCSIRRDGKSLGQMAREEVSERGGFIAQLAVLAIMTILLAVIGLVVVNALKSSPWATFTLAMTIPIALLLGLYLRFLRPGRVLEASVMGVALVLLVVVAGQWVADSPSWSRVFTLSSVALAFAIIVYGFAASALPVWLLLAPRDYLSAFIKAGAIFSLATGILFVRPQVLMPPLTRFIDGSGPVFAGKIFPFCFITIACGAISGFHSLISSGTTPKMILRESHARFIGYGAMLLESFVGVMAMIAACAMPPGVYFAINSPSSVVGGTGDAAAATISGWGYPLQAQTMIDLAHRVGEITLWNRAGGAPSLAVGMAQIFSSTIGGERLLSIWYHFAIMFEALFILTVLDAGTRVGRFMVQDLGGRAWKPFGRTGWMPGILLSSAIIVALWGYFLYQGVVDPLGGINSLWPIFGISNQLLAAVALVVATTILMKMGRLRWIWVTLLPMVWVVIITMTASYQKIFDANPRIGFLANANVLAAQIAAGRIPAAKIAETQRLIFNQRLDAAVTGVLAAMILVLIVEALAQWYSILSSGTKPVLHESPYVATRWAANYSGAAHGDD
;
A
#
# COMPACT_ATOMS: atom_id res chain seq x y z
N MET A 1 22.36 -36.10 -8.56
CA MET A 1 21.43 -36.14 -7.40
C MET A 1 20.82 -34.77 -7.06
N LYS A 2 21.61 -33.71 -6.78
CA LYS A 2 21.06 -32.38 -6.38
C LYS A 2 20.09 -31.71 -7.37
N ARG A 3 20.28 -31.91 -8.68
CA ARG A 3 19.40 -31.33 -9.72
C ARG A 3 18.05 -32.06 -9.83
N ILE A 4 18.06 -33.38 -9.72
CA ILE A 4 16.83 -34.20 -9.76
C ILE A 4 15.98 -33.97 -8.51
N SER A 5 16.61 -33.92 -7.32
CA SER A 5 15.89 -33.60 -6.09
C SER A 5 15.30 -32.19 -6.13
N SER A 6 16.03 -31.20 -6.66
CA SER A 6 15.49 -29.85 -6.84
C SER A 6 14.29 -29.84 -7.80
N ILE A 7 14.37 -30.53 -8.94
CA ILE A 7 13.25 -30.62 -9.89
C ILE A 7 12.04 -31.29 -9.23
N ALA A 8 12.23 -32.39 -8.51
CA ALA A 8 11.16 -33.08 -7.79
C ALA A 8 10.47 -32.18 -6.76
N VAL A 9 11.24 -31.40 -5.98
CA VAL A 9 10.68 -30.43 -5.02
C VAL A 9 9.85 -29.36 -5.73
N TRP A 10 10.33 -28.81 -6.85
CA TRP A 10 9.58 -27.78 -7.58
C TRP A 10 8.34 -28.34 -8.28
N ILE A 11 8.37 -29.58 -8.76
CA ILE A 11 7.18 -30.28 -9.26
C ILE A 11 6.17 -30.47 -8.14
N ALA A 12 6.62 -30.87 -6.95
CA ALA A 12 5.74 -31.03 -5.79
C ALA A 12 5.09 -29.70 -5.38
N ILE A 13 5.87 -28.60 -5.30
CA ILE A 13 5.33 -27.26 -5.02
C ILE A 13 4.30 -26.85 -6.08
N ALA A 14 4.59 -27.07 -7.36
CA ALA A 14 3.66 -26.74 -8.45
C ALA A 14 2.37 -27.58 -8.36
N ALA A 15 2.48 -28.88 -8.08
CA ALA A 15 1.34 -29.78 -7.91
C ALA A 15 0.49 -29.40 -6.70
N LEU A 16 1.12 -29.05 -5.56
CA LEU A 16 0.44 -28.56 -4.37
C LEU A 16 -0.30 -27.25 -4.64
N GLY A 17 0.34 -26.30 -5.32
CA GLY A 17 -0.29 -25.04 -5.72
C GLY A 17 -1.48 -25.24 -6.66
N ALA A 18 -1.32 -26.08 -7.68
CA ALA A 18 -2.39 -26.41 -8.62
C ALA A 18 -3.56 -27.13 -7.93
N GLY A 19 -3.27 -28.10 -7.04
CA GLY A 19 -4.29 -28.79 -6.25
C GLY A 19 -5.02 -27.84 -5.30
N ALA A 20 -4.31 -26.93 -4.63
CA ALA A 20 -4.90 -25.95 -3.74
C ALA A 20 -5.79 -24.93 -4.47
N LEU A 21 -5.32 -24.38 -5.60
CA LEU A 21 -6.13 -23.51 -6.45
C LEU A 21 -7.34 -24.25 -7.02
N GLY A 22 -7.16 -25.49 -7.45
CA GLY A 22 -8.25 -26.36 -7.92
C GLY A 22 -9.31 -26.58 -6.85
N SER A 23 -8.89 -26.84 -5.60
CA SER A 23 -9.81 -26.96 -4.46
C SER A 23 -10.58 -25.67 -4.23
N ILE A 24 -9.90 -24.52 -4.18
CA ILE A 24 -10.56 -23.20 -3.99
C ILE A 24 -11.57 -22.90 -5.12
N ALA A 25 -11.20 -23.22 -6.37
CA ALA A 25 -11.98 -22.86 -7.55
C ALA A 25 -13.15 -23.80 -7.82
N LEU A 26 -13.00 -25.11 -7.56
CA LEU A 26 -13.95 -26.15 -7.98
C LEU A 26 -14.85 -26.65 -6.86
N HIS A 27 -14.47 -26.50 -5.58
CA HIS A 27 -15.33 -26.96 -4.49
C HIS A 27 -16.62 -26.14 -4.44
N ARG A 28 -17.75 -26.84 -4.46
CA ARG A 28 -19.10 -26.25 -4.37
C ARG A 28 -19.89 -27.09 -3.37
N GLY A 29 -20.41 -26.46 -2.31
CA GLY A 29 -21.32 -27.09 -1.35
C GLY A 29 -20.75 -27.38 0.04
N GLU A 30 -19.45 -27.66 0.19
CA GLU A 30 -18.82 -27.80 1.52
C GLU A 30 -17.92 -26.61 1.85
N GLN A 31 -17.73 -26.35 3.15
CA GLN A 31 -16.93 -25.22 3.62
C GLN A 31 -15.43 -25.47 3.37
N LEU A 32 -14.79 -24.55 2.65
CA LEU A 32 -13.38 -24.62 2.32
C LEU A 32 -12.52 -24.24 3.52
N ASN A 33 -11.41 -24.95 3.70
CA ASN A 33 -10.44 -24.62 4.72
C ASN A 33 -9.52 -23.47 4.28
N ALA A 34 -9.26 -22.51 5.16
CA ALA A 34 -8.33 -21.42 4.91
C ALA A 34 -6.90 -21.88 4.58
N THR A 35 -6.50 -23.07 5.03
CA THR A 35 -5.21 -23.70 4.71
C THR A 35 -4.93 -23.74 3.19
N TRP A 36 -5.97 -24.00 2.38
CA TRP A 36 -5.83 -24.05 0.92
C TRP A 36 -5.39 -22.70 0.33
N PHE A 37 -5.89 -21.59 0.88
CA PHE A 37 -5.54 -20.24 0.42
C PHE A 37 -4.06 -19.94 0.72
N VAL A 38 -3.59 -20.32 1.90
CA VAL A 38 -2.18 -20.16 2.29
C VAL A 38 -1.27 -20.99 1.37
N ILE A 39 -1.59 -22.27 1.16
CA ILE A 39 -0.80 -23.16 0.31
C ILE A 39 -0.80 -22.69 -1.14
N ALA A 40 -1.95 -22.29 -1.68
CA ALA A 40 -2.08 -21.77 -3.04
C ALA A 40 -1.21 -20.53 -3.22
N ALA A 41 -1.33 -19.54 -2.33
CA ALA A 41 -0.57 -18.30 -2.39
C ALA A 41 0.95 -18.57 -2.30
N VAL A 42 1.40 -19.29 -1.27
CA VAL A 42 2.83 -19.59 -1.08
C VAL A 42 3.41 -20.35 -2.28
N SER A 43 2.70 -21.37 -2.78
CA SER A 43 3.18 -22.18 -3.91
C SER A 43 3.29 -21.34 -5.19
N CYS A 44 2.29 -20.51 -5.48
CA CYS A 44 2.29 -19.61 -6.62
C CYS A 44 3.39 -18.55 -6.52
N TYR A 45 3.58 -17.94 -5.34
CA TYR A 45 4.61 -16.93 -5.12
C TYR A 45 6.02 -17.50 -5.21
N LEU A 46 6.26 -18.70 -4.65
CA LEU A 46 7.53 -19.39 -4.79
C LEU A 46 7.83 -19.72 -6.25
N ALA A 47 6.84 -20.20 -7.01
CA ALA A 47 6.99 -20.47 -8.43
C ALA A 47 7.26 -19.18 -9.24
N ALA A 48 6.51 -18.12 -8.98
CA ALA A 48 6.66 -16.81 -9.61
C ALA A 48 8.05 -16.21 -9.32
N PHE A 49 8.50 -16.23 -8.06
CA PHE A 49 9.83 -15.79 -7.68
C PHE A 49 10.91 -16.65 -8.34
N ARG A 50 10.76 -17.97 -8.37
CA ARG A 50 11.80 -18.87 -8.87
C ARG A 50 11.94 -18.83 -10.39
N LEU A 51 10.83 -18.74 -11.12
CA LEU A 51 10.78 -18.89 -12.57
C LEU A 51 10.58 -17.55 -13.26
N TYR A 52 9.48 -16.86 -12.97
CA TYR A 52 9.09 -15.65 -13.70
C TYR A 52 10.01 -14.47 -13.37
N SER A 53 10.29 -14.19 -12.09
CA SER A 53 11.22 -13.11 -11.73
C SER A 53 12.65 -13.37 -12.23
N ALA A 54 13.08 -14.64 -12.30
CA ALA A 54 14.38 -15.03 -12.86
C ALA A 54 14.42 -14.78 -14.37
N PHE A 55 13.34 -15.10 -15.09
CA PHE A 55 13.19 -14.78 -16.50
C PHE A 55 13.21 -13.26 -16.74
N VAL A 56 12.47 -12.48 -15.95
CA VAL A 56 12.48 -11.01 -16.03
C VAL A 56 13.89 -10.46 -15.79
N ALA A 57 14.56 -10.92 -14.73
CA ALA A 57 15.92 -10.50 -14.40
C ALA A 57 16.94 -10.83 -15.52
N ALA A 58 16.92 -12.06 -16.03
CA ALA A 58 17.96 -12.54 -16.94
C ALA A 58 17.72 -12.22 -18.43
N LYS A 59 16.46 -12.18 -18.88
CA LYS A 59 16.12 -12.03 -20.30
C LYS A 59 15.50 -10.67 -20.64
N VAL A 60 14.72 -10.10 -19.75
CA VAL A 60 14.02 -8.83 -19.98
C VAL A 60 14.93 -7.66 -19.60
N LEU A 61 15.38 -7.65 -18.35
CA LEU A 61 16.20 -6.55 -17.79
C LEU A 61 17.70 -6.77 -18.07
N ALA A 62 18.16 -8.02 -18.05
CA ALA A 62 19.58 -8.38 -18.14
C ALA A 62 20.41 -7.59 -17.11
N LEU A 63 20.14 -7.89 -15.83
CA LEU A 63 20.82 -7.26 -14.70
C LEU A 63 22.34 -7.45 -14.79
N ASP A 64 23.07 -6.41 -14.42
CA ASP A 64 24.52 -6.36 -14.51
C ASP A 64 25.14 -5.88 -13.18
N ASP A 65 25.69 -6.82 -12.42
CA ASP A 65 26.37 -6.54 -11.14
C ASP A 65 27.76 -5.94 -11.31
N THR A 66 28.26 -5.80 -12.55
CA THR A 66 29.54 -5.11 -12.81
C THR A 66 29.38 -3.59 -12.89
N ARG A 67 28.14 -3.09 -12.94
CA ARG A 67 27.79 -1.67 -12.99
C ARG A 67 27.65 -1.06 -11.59
N ALA A 68 28.26 0.10 -11.37
CA ALA A 68 28.08 0.92 -10.19
C ALA A 68 26.64 1.47 -10.11
N THR A 69 25.96 1.25 -8.98
CA THR A 69 24.60 1.73 -8.72
C THR A 69 24.60 3.20 -8.28
N PRO A 70 23.43 3.87 -8.21
CA PRO A 70 23.37 5.28 -7.80
C PRO A 70 23.93 5.55 -6.41
N CYS A 71 23.78 4.60 -5.46
CA CYS A 71 24.34 4.77 -4.12
C CYS A 71 25.88 4.76 -4.10
N GLU A 72 26.53 4.13 -5.09
CA GLU A 72 27.98 4.15 -5.22
C GLU A 72 28.48 5.42 -5.93
N ARG A 73 27.72 5.90 -6.92
CA ARG A 73 28.11 7.03 -7.78
C ARG A 73 27.88 8.39 -7.12
N HIS A 74 26.80 8.50 -6.33
CA HIS A 74 26.34 9.76 -5.76
C HIS A 74 26.28 9.74 -4.23
N ASP A 75 27.07 8.87 -3.57
CA ASP A 75 27.08 8.74 -2.10
C ASP A 75 27.24 10.11 -1.42
N ASP A 76 26.14 10.61 -0.87
CA ASP A 76 26.06 11.93 -0.23
C ASP A 76 25.94 11.80 1.29
N GLY A 77 26.04 10.58 1.82
CA GLY A 77 25.86 10.28 3.23
C GLY A 77 24.47 10.62 3.78
N ARG A 78 23.47 10.90 2.92
CA ARG A 78 22.14 11.36 3.33
C ARG A 78 20.99 10.66 2.64
N ASP A 79 20.85 10.81 1.32
CA ASP A 79 19.80 10.21 0.51
C ASP A 79 20.34 9.08 -0.36
N PHE A 80 21.58 9.22 -0.83
CA PHE A 80 22.32 8.18 -1.52
C PHE A 80 23.28 7.55 -0.55
N VAL A 81 22.94 6.36 -0.05
CA VAL A 81 23.73 5.67 0.98
C VAL A 81 23.76 4.17 0.71
N PRO A 82 24.94 3.57 0.54
CA PRO A 82 25.10 2.12 0.42
C PRO A 82 24.44 1.42 1.61
N THR A 83 23.42 0.60 1.35
CA THR A 83 22.62 -0.06 2.38
C THR A 83 22.59 -1.57 2.17
N ASN A 84 22.79 -2.32 3.25
CA ASN A 84 22.72 -3.78 3.29
C ASN A 84 21.43 -4.31 2.62
N LYS A 85 21.51 -5.42 1.90
CA LYS A 85 20.39 -5.94 1.10
C LYS A 85 19.16 -6.30 1.95
N TRP A 86 19.36 -6.78 3.18
CA TRP A 86 18.27 -7.16 4.09
C TRP A 86 17.63 -5.96 4.75
N VAL A 87 18.44 -4.96 5.12
CA VAL A 87 17.93 -3.68 5.64
C VAL A 87 17.13 -2.97 4.55
N LEU A 88 17.66 -2.94 3.32
CA LEU A 88 16.97 -2.32 2.19
C LEU A 88 15.71 -3.10 1.77
N PHE A 89 15.72 -4.43 1.85
CA PHE A 89 14.51 -5.24 1.67
C PHE A 89 13.45 -4.86 2.71
N GLY A 90 13.82 -4.78 3.99
CA GLY A 90 12.91 -4.36 5.05
C GLY A 90 12.39 -2.94 4.85
N HIS A 91 13.29 -2.01 4.51
CA HIS A 91 12.95 -0.64 4.12
C HIS A 91 11.89 -0.61 3.02
N HIS A 92 12.19 -1.27 1.90
CA HIS A 92 11.31 -1.31 0.75
C HIS A 92 9.97 -1.95 1.09
N PHE A 93 9.98 -3.15 1.71
CA PHE A 93 8.78 -3.85 2.15
C PHE A 93 7.91 -3.00 3.09
N ALA A 94 8.51 -2.35 4.10
CA ALA A 94 7.76 -1.52 5.03
C ALA A 94 7.20 -0.25 4.38
N ALA A 95 7.91 0.34 3.41
CA ALA A 95 7.46 1.51 2.67
C ALA A 95 6.34 1.19 1.66
N ILE A 96 6.30 -0.03 1.11
CA ILE A 96 5.26 -0.43 0.17
C ILE A 96 4.04 -1.05 0.86
N ALA A 97 4.25 -1.83 1.93
CA ALA A 97 3.20 -2.52 2.69
C ALA A 97 2.50 -1.56 3.66
N GLY A 98 1.61 -0.75 3.11
CA GLY A 98 0.74 0.18 3.85
C GLY A 98 -0.55 -0.45 4.38
N PRO A 99 -1.61 0.37 4.62
CA PRO A 99 -2.92 -0.15 4.99
C PRO A 99 -3.65 -0.82 3.80
N GLY A 100 -3.32 -0.41 2.58
CA GLY A 100 -3.97 -0.90 1.35
C GLY A 100 -4.04 -2.43 1.22
N PRO A 101 -2.94 -3.20 1.37
CA PRO A 101 -3.00 -4.66 1.29
C PRO A 101 -3.82 -5.32 2.41
N LEU A 102 -4.08 -4.62 3.52
CA LEU A 102 -4.88 -5.14 4.63
C LEU A 102 -6.38 -4.78 4.45
N VAL A 103 -6.64 -3.50 4.19
CA VAL A 103 -7.98 -2.93 4.05
C VAL A 103 -8.66 -3.33 2.74
N GLY A 104 -7.94 -3.26 1.61
CA GLY A 104 -8.50 -3.53 0.29
C GLY A 104 -9.13 -4.91 0.15
N PRO A 105 -8.38 -6.00 0.44
CA PRO A 105 -8.93 -7.35 0.45
C PRO A 105 -10.11 -7.53 1.40
N THR A 106 -10.01 -6.93 2.60
CA THR A 106 -11.09 -7.00 3.59
C THR A 106 -12.36 -6.35 3.06
N LEU A 107 -12.30 -5.15 2.49
CA LEU A 107 -13.46 -4.48 1.91
C LEU A 107 -14.02 -5.25 0.70
N ALA A 108 -13.15 -5.80 -0.14
CA ALA A 108 -13.52 -6.56 -1.33
C ALA A 108 -14.16 -7.92 -1.01
N ALA A 109 -14.00 -8.43 0.22
CA ALA A 109 -14.66 -9.66 0.68
C ALA A 109 -16.20 -9.57 0.59
N GLN A 110 -16.77 -8.37 0.45
CA GLN A 110 -18.20 -8.22 0.15
C GLN A 110 -18.63 -8.92 -1.13
N PHE A 111 -17.73 -9.14 -2.09
CA PHE A 111 -18.00 -9.86 -3.34
C PHE A 111 -17.86 -11.38 -3.22
N GLY A 112 -17.39 -11.87 -2.07
CA GLY A 112 -16.98 -13.26 -1.84
C GLY A 112 -15.45 -13.41 -1.89
N TYR A 113 -14.96 -14.58 -1.49
CA TYR A 113 -13.51 -14.79 -1.38
C TYR A 113 -12.81 -14.94 -2.75
N LEU A 114 -13.53 -15.40 -3.79
CA LEU A 114 -12.89 -15.93 -5.00
C LEU A 114 -12.28 -14.84 -5.90
N PRO A 115 -13.00 -13.76 -6.29
CA PRO A 115 -12.44 -12.75 -7.19
C PRO A 115 -11.21 -12.06 -6.61
N GLY A 116 -11.27 -11.71 -5.32
CA GLY A 116 -10.17 -11.04 -4.64
C GLY A 116 -8.95 -11.94 -4.46
N THR A 117 -9.15 -13.22 -4.10
CA THR A 117 -8.04 -14.18 -3.97
C THR A 117 -7.31 -14.40 -5.31
N LEU A 118 -8.05 -14.55 -6.41
CA LEU A 118 -7.45 -14.71 -7.73
C LEU A 118 -6.64 -13.48 -8.14
N TRP A 119 -7.18 -12.29 -7.88
CA TRP A 119 -6.49 -11.05 -8.22
C TRP A 119 -5.26 -10.80 -7.34
N LEU A 120 -5.30 -11.11 -6.05
CA LEU A 120 -4.14 -11.06 -5.17
C LEU A 120 -3.03 -11.98 -5.69
N ILE A 121 -3.33 -13.24 -6.01
CA ILE A 121 -2.29 -14.20 -6.42
C ILE A 121 -1.78 -13.89 -7.83
N ALA A 122 -2.66 -13.85 -8.83
CA ALA A 122 -2.27 -13.71 -10.23
C ALA A 122 -1.89 -12.25 -10.57
N GLY A 123 -2.66 -11.28 -10.09
CA GLY A 123 -2.40 -9.86 -10.29
C GLY A 123 -1.06 -9.44 -9.68
N ALA A 124 -0.75 -9.86 -8.45
CA ALA A 124 0.56 -9.57 -7.87
C ALA A 124 1.69 -10.21 -8.66
N ALA A 125 1.63 -11.52 -8.92
CA ALA A 125 2.73 -12.23 -9.56
C ALA A 125 3.02 -11.72 -10.99
N LEU A 126 1.98 -11.41 -11.76
CA LEU A 126 2.13 -11.08 -13.18
C LEU A 126 2.18 -9.57 -13.46
N ALA A 127 1.55 -8.73 -12.62
CA ALA A 127 1.47 -7.29 -12.83
C ALA A 127 2.23 -6.51 -11.75
N GLY A 128 1.83 -6.59 -10.48
CA GLY A 128 2.41 -5.78 -9.41
C GLY A 128 3.91 -5.99 -9.21
N CYS A 129 4.34 -7.24 -9.05
CA CYS A 129 5.75 -7.60 -8.86
C CYS A 129 6.60 -7.20 -10.06
N VAL A 130 6.03 -7.28 -11.27
CA VAL A 130 6.71 -6.86 -12.50
C VAL A 130 6.86 -5.34 -12.53
N GLN A 131 5.79 -4.59 -12.29
CA GLN A 131 5.83 -3.14 -12.27
C GLN A 131 6.90 -2.66 -11.28
N ASP A 132 6.86 -3.16 -10.05
CA ASP A 132 7.74 -2.70 -8.99
C ASP A 132 9.21 -3.00 -9.31
N PHE A 133 9.50 -4.23 -9.73
CA PHE A 133 10.85 -4.65 -10.11
C PHE A 133 11.39 -3.89 -11.34
N VAL A 134 10.57 -3.73 -12.40
CA VAL A 134 11.00 -3.05 -13.63
C VAL A 134 11.23 -1.56 -13.37
N ILE A 135 10.36 -0.90 -12.60
CA ILE A 135 10.54 0.52 -12.24
C ILE A 135 11.79 0.72 -11.39
N LEU A 136 12.03 -0.17 -10.43
CA LEU A 136 13.25 -0.12 -9.61
C LEU A 136 14.49 -0.18 -10.49
N PHE A 137 14.56 -1.15 -11.40
CA PHE A 137 15.64 -1.27 -12.37
C PHE A 137 15.77 -0.02 -13.27
N CYS A 138 14.66 0.47 -13.81
CA CYS A 138 14.65 1.65 -14.67
C CYS A 138 15.21 2.89 -13.96
N SER A 139 14.91 3.06 -12.68
CA SER A 139 15.41 4.15 -11.86
C SER A 139 16.88 3.96 -11.47
N ILE A 140 17.31 2.74 -11.11
CA ILE A 140 18.73 2.42 -10.85
C ILE A 140 19.61 2.85 -12.02
N ARG A 141 19.19 2.51 -13.25
CA ARG A 141 19.94 2.86 -14.46
C ARG A 141 19.87 4.33 -14.86
N ARG A 142 19.08 5.13 -14.14
CA ARG A 142 18.89 6.57 -14.37
C ARG A 142 19.24 7.37 -13.11
N ASP A 143 20.28 6.97 -12.39
CA ASP A 143 20.80 7.69 -11.21
C ASP A 143 19.76 7.89 -10.09
N GLY A 144 18.80 6.97 -9.96
CA GLY A 144 17.75 7.04 -8.93
C GLY A 144 16.71 8.14 -9.17
N LYS A 145 16.47 8.52 -10.43
CA LYS A 145 15.45 9.50 -10.83
C LYS A 145 14.03 9.03 -10.50
N SER A 146 13.19 10.00 -10.12
CA SER A 146 11.78 9.81 -9.83
C SER A 146 10.97 9.37 -11.05
N LEU A 147 9.82 8.73 -10.83
CA LEU A 147 8.92 8.30 -11.90
C LEU A 147 8.52 9.45 -12.84
N GLY A 148 8.20 10.63 -12.29
CA GLY A 148 7.81 11.79 -13.10
C GLY A 148 8.94 12.29 -14.00
N GLN A 149 10.17 12.31 -13.48
CA GLN A 149 11.35 12.68 -14.28
C GLN A 149 11.63 11.64 -15.38
N MET A 150 11.53 10.35 -15.06
CA MET A 150 11.66 9.29 -16.07
C MET A 150 10.59 9.37 -17.16
N ALA A 151 9.34 9.69 -16.79
CA ALA A 151 8.27 9.90 -17.77
C ALA A 151 8.60 11.03 -18.75
N ARG A 152 9.20 12.12 -18.27
CA ARG A 152 9.60 13.26 -19.10
C ARG A 152 10.75 12.95 -20.04
N GLU A 153 11.79 12.29 -19.54
CA GLU A 153 12.98 11.99 -20.32
C GLU A 153 12.75 10.84 -21.31
N GLU A 154 11.89 9.88 -20.95
CA GLU A 154 11.73 8.66 -21.73
C GLU A 154 10.48 8.66 -22.59
N VAL A 155 9.35 9.18 -22.13
CA VAL A 155 8.10 9.19 -22.91
C VAL A 155 8.05 10.42 -23.80
N SER A 156 7.81 11.59 -23.22
CA SER A 156 7.87 12.86 -23.94
C SER A 156 7.98 14.02 -22.97
N GLU A 157 8.54 15.14 -23.42
CA GLU A 157 8.72 16.30 -22.55
C GLU A 157 7.37 16.87 -22.05
N ARG A 158 6.39 16.98 -22.96
CA ARG A 158 5.03 17.46 -22.66
C ARG A 158 4.28 16.47 -21.77
N GLY A 159 4.18 15.21 -22.22
CA GLY A 159 3.44 14.17 -21.51
C GLY A 159 4.02 13.90 -20.13
N GLY A 160 5.34 13.85 -20.00
CA GLY A 160 5.99 13.61 -18.72
C GLY A 160 5.94 14.78 -17.75
N PHE A 161 5.91 16.04 -18.21
CA PHE A 161 5.67 17.17 -17.31
C PHE A 161 4.25 17.12 -16.71
N ILE A 162 3.26 16.86 -17.56
CA ILE A 162 1.87 16.68 -17.12
C ILE A 162 1.79 15.50 -16.14
N ALA A 163 2.43 14.37 -16.45
CA ALA A 163 2.49 13.22 -15.56
C ALA A 163 3.14 13.58 -14.22
N GLN A 164 4.24 14.33 -14.20
CA GLN A 164 4.92 14.74 -12.97
C GLN A 164 4.00 15.58 -12.05
N LEU A 165 3.22 16.50 -12.61
CA LEU A 165 2.21 17.26 -11.87
C LEU A 165 1.09 16.37 -11.35
N ALA A 166 0.57 15.45 -12.18
CA ALA A 166 -0.48 14.50 -11.79
C ALA A 166 0.00 13.60 -10.66
N VAL A 167 1.21 13.05 -10.76
CA VAL A 167 1.81 12.18 -9.75
C VAL A 167 2.00 12.95 -8.44
N LEU A 168 2.40 14.24 -8.47
CA LEU A 168 2.54 15.04 -7.24
C LEU A 168 1.19 15.31 -6.58
N ALA A 169 0.16 15.64 -7.37
CA ALA A 169 -1.19 15.83 -6.88
C ALA A 169 -1.74 14.54 -6.25
N ILE A 170 -1.61 13.40 -6.96
CA ILE A 170 -1.98 12.07 -6.45
C ILE A 170 -1.25 11.78 -5.15
N MET A 171 0.08 11.95 -5.10
CA MET A 171 0.88 11.71 -3.91
C MET A 171 0.39 12.54 -2.72
N THR A 172 0.09 13.82 -2.94
CA THR A 172 -0.43 14.72 -1.90
C THR A 172 -1.74 14.20 -1.31
N ILE A 173 -2.67 13.75 -2.17
CA ILE A 173 -3.95 13.16 -1.76
C ILE A 173 -3.70 11.87 -0.96
N LEU A 174 -2.86 10.97 -1.48
CA LEU A 174 -2.58 9.68 -0.84
C LEU A 174 -1.99 9.86 0.56
N LEU A 175 -0.99 10.75 0.74
CA LEU A 175 -0.35 10.98 2.04
C LEU A 175 -1.31 11.59 3.05
N ALA A 176 -2.16 12.52 2.62
CA ALA A 176 -3.12 13.14 3.50
C ALA A 176 -4.23 12.16 3.95
N VAL A 177 -4.70 11.27 3.05
CA VAL A 177 -5.64 10.19 3.38
C VAL A 177 -5.02 9.23 4.40
N ILE A 178 -3.80 8.78 4.14
CA ILE A 178 -3.02 7.88 5.00
C ILE A 178 -2.81 8.51 6.38
N GLY A 179 -2.42 9.79 6.43
CA GLY A 179 -2.27 10.54 7.67
C GLY A 179 -3.56 10.61 8.50
N LEU A 180 -4.73 10.75 7.85
CA LEU A 180 -6.01 10.79 8.57
C LEU A 180 -6.33 9.45 9.21
N VAL A 181 -6.01 8.34 8.54
CA VAL A 181 -6.19 6.99 9.12
C VAL A 181 -5.32 6.84 10.37
N VAL A 182 -4.07 7.32 10.37
CA VAL A 182 -3.22 7.31 11.58
C VAL A 182 -3.85 8.12 12.70
N VAL A 183 -4.31 9.36 12.43
CA VAL A 183 -4.97 10.18 13.45
C VAL A 183 -6.18 9.47 14.05
N ASN A 184 -7.01 8.87 13.20
CA ASN A 184 -8.21 8.16 13.63
C ASN A 184 -7.90 6.88 14.43
N ALA A 185 -6.79 6.19 14.13
CA ALA A 185 -6.34 5.04 14.90
C ALA A 185 -5.75 5.43 16.28
N LEU A 186 -5.20 6.65 16.42
CA LEU A 186 -4.49 7.07 17.64
C LEU A 186 -5.33 7.92 18.61
N LYS A 187 -6.32 8.68 18.13
CA LYS A 187 -7.07 9.71 18.91
C LYS A 187 -7.80 9.22 20.17
N SER A 188 -7.86 7.92 20.40
CA SER A 188 -8.48 7.30 21.59
C SER A 188 -7.65 6.16 22.17
N SER A 189 -6.37 6.05 21.80
CA SER A 189 -5.50 4.95 22.24
C SER A 189 -4.17 5.50 22.79
N PRO A 190 -4.07 5.73 24.11
CA PRO A 190 -2.81 6.14 24.73
C PRO A 190 -1.72 5.07 24.59
N TRP A 191 -2.11 3.79 24.63
CA TRP A 191 -1.22 2.67 24.34
C TRP A 191 -0.57 2.81 22.96
N ALA A 192 -1.38 2.95 21.91
CA ALA A 192 -0.86 3.02 20.54
C ALA A 192 -0.01 4.29 20.35
N THR A 193 -0.47 5.43 20.86
CA THR A 193 0.26 6.71 20.75
C THR A 193 1.63 6.63 21.41
N PHE A 194 1.72 6.09 22.63
CA PHE A 194 2.99 5.87 23.33
C PHE A 194 3.92 4.94 22.54
N THR A 195 3.39 3.80 22.09
CA THR A 195 4.19 2.80 21.39
C THR A 195 4.78 3.36 20.11
N LEU A 196 3.96 4.03 19.29
CA LEU A 196 4.43 4.66 18.05
C LEU A 196 5.45 5.77 18.35
N ALA A 197 5.20 6.63 19.35
CA ALA A 197 6.12 7.70 19.73
C ALA A 197 7.50 7.15 20.13
N MET A 198 7.55 6.04 20.86
CA MET A 198 8.80 5.41 21.29
C MET A 198 9.55 4.68 20.17
N THR A 199 8.89 4.33 19.06
CA THR A 199 9.60 3.76 17.90
C THR A 199 10.58 4.75 17.25
N ILE A 200 10.33 6.07 17.41
CA ILE A 200 11.20 7.13 16.87
C ILE A 200 12.58 7.14 17.56
N PRO A 201 12.70 7.29 18.89
CA PRO A 201 14.00 7.25 19.56
C PRO A 201 14.69 5.88 19.42
N ILE A 202 13.95 4.78 19.39
CA ILE A 202 14.53 3.45 19.12
C ILE A 202 15.18 3.43 17.73
N ALA A 203 14.49 3.93 16.70
CA ALA A 203 15.04 3.99 15.35
C ALA A 203 16.29 4.88 15.27
N LEU A 204 16.28 6.05 15.94
CA LEU A 204 17.45 6.93 16.02
C LEU A 204 18.64 6.24 16.69
N LEU A 205 18.40 5.52 17.80
CA LEU A 205 19.43 4.76 18.51
C LEU A 205 20.03 3.69 17.59
N LEU A 206 19.20 2.95 16.85
CA LEU A 206 19.66 1.91 15.93
C LEU A 206 20.41 2.49 14.72
N GLY A 207 19.94 3.61 14.18
CA GLY A 207 20.63 4.33 13.10
C GLY A 207 22.04 4.75 13.52
N LEU A 208 22.18 5.32 14.72
CA LEU A 208 23.48 5.67 15.29
C LEU A 208 24.33 4.44 15.62
N TYR A 209 23.72 3.37 16.13
CA TYR A 209 24.40 2.10 16.43
C TYR A 209 25.03 1.47 15.18
N LEU A 210 24.24 1.35 14.10
CA LEU A 210 24.67 0.77 12.83
C LEU A 210 25.63 1.68 12.05
N ARG A 211 25.59 3.00 12.28
CA ARG A 211 26.49 3.93 11.59
C ARG A 211 27.83 4.11 12.30
N PHE A 212 27.84 4.23 13.63
CA PHE A 212 29.02 4.66 14.38
C PHE A 212 29.53 3.65 15.42
N LEU A 213 28.66 2.92 16.13
CA LEU A 213 29.10 2.04 17.21
C LEU A 213 29.58 0.68 16.70
N ARG A 214 28.75 0.00 15.89
CA ARG A 214 29.07 -1.31 15.31
C ARG A 214 28.58 -1.41 13.86
N PRO A 215 29.33 -0.80 12.91
CA PRO A 215 29.03 -0.90 11.49
C PRO A 215 28.90 -2.35 11.01
N GLY A 216 27.87 -2.64 10.22
CA GLY A 216 27.64 -3.95 9.61
C GLY A 216 27.04 -5.03 10.52
N ARG A 217 26.90 -4.80 11.84
CA ARG A 217 26.28 -5.76 12.78
C ARG A 217 24.75 -5.69 12.78
N VAL A 218 24.16 -5.96 11.61
CA VAL A 218 22.71 -5.86 11.39
C VAL A 218 21.92 -6.75 12.35
N LEU A 219 22.34 -8.00 12.56
CA LEU A 219 21.63 -8.94 13.44
C LEU A 219 21.53 -8.47 14.89
N GLU A 220 22.60 -7.88 15.44
CA GLU A 220 22.60 -7.33 16.81
C GLU A 220 21.59 -6.18 16.93
N ALA A 221 21.59 -5.28 15.95
CA ALA A 221 20.63 -4.17 15.89
C ALA A 221 19.19 -4.68 15.73
N SER A 222 18.96 -5.73 14.93
CA SER A 222 17.64 -6.34 14.77
C SER A 222 17.12 -6.94 16.06
N VAL A 223 17.93 -7.74 16.76
CA VAL A 223 17.55 -8.35 18.03
C VAL A 223 17.27 -7.29 19.09
N MET A 224 18.15 -6.30 19.22
CA MET A 224 17.97 -5.19 20.15
C MET A 224 16.70 -4.40 19.83
N GLY A 225 16.49 -4.06 18.58
CA GLY A 225 15.34 -3.29 18.15
C GLY A 225 14.01 -4.02 18.33
N VAL A 226 13.94 -5.31 17.98
CA VAL A 226 12.74 -6.13 18.23
C VAL A 226 12.47 -6.24 19.73
N ALA A 227 13.49 -6.48 20.55
CA ALA A 227 13.34 -6.54 22.00
C ALA A 227 12.83 -5.21 22.58
N LEU A 228 13.38 -4.07 22.14
CA LEU A 228 12.94 -2.75 22.57
C LEU A 228 11.51 -2.44 22.14
N VAL A 229 11.12 -2.78 20.92
CA VAL A 229 9.74 -2.56 20.47
C VAL A 229 8.77 -3.45 21.23
N LEU A 230 9.08 -4.73 21.45
CA LEU A 230 8.24 -5.61 22.28
C LEU A 230 8.11 -5.09 23.72
N LEU A 231 9.20 -4.60 24.31
CA LEU A 231 9.19 -3.98 25.63
C LEU A 231 8.30 -2.74 25.67
N VAL A 232 8.39 -1.87 24.66
CA VAL A 232 7.55 -0.67 24.56
C VAL A 232 6.08 -1.03 24.34
N VAL A 233 5.78 -2.07 23.56
CA VAL A 233 4.41 -2.56 23.38
C VAL A 233 3.82 -2.97 24.72
N VAL A 234 4.56 -3.74 25.53
CA VAL A 234 4.11 -4.13 26.88
C VAL A 234 4.02 -2.91 27.80
N ALA A 235 5.00 -2.02 27.78
CA ALA A 235 4.98 -0.79 28.57
C ALA A 235 3.84 0.16 28.19
N GLY A 236 3.38 0.11 26.94
CA GLY A 236 2.22 0.87 26.46
C GLY A 236 0.94 0.51 27.20
N GLN A 237 0.79 -0.76 27.62
CA GLN A 237 -0.31 -1.17 28.49
C GLN A 237 -0.22 -0.47 29.86
N TRP A 238 0.96 -0.47 30.48
CA TRP A 238 1.17 0.21 31.78
C TRP A 238 0.91 1.71 31.69
N VAL A 239 1.23 2.34 30.56
CA VAL A 239 0.93 3.75 30.28
C VAL A 239 -0.58 3.99 30.16
N ALA A 240 -1.30 3.09 29.49
CA ALA A 240 -2.75 3.18 29.33
C ALA A 240 -3.50 2.96 30.66
N ASP A 241 -3.03 2.02 31.48
CA ASP A 241 -3.63 1.71 32.78
C ASP A 241 -3.35 2.80 33.84
N SER A 242 -2.28 3.58 33.66
CA SER A 242 -1.87 4.63 34.59
C SER A 242 -2.68 5.94 34.41
N PRO A 243 -3.42 6.43 35.44
CA PRO A 243 -4.27 7.62 35.34
C PRO A 243 -3.55 8.95 35.02
N SER A 244 -2.25 9.05 35.32
CA SER A 244 -1.43 10.23 35.00
C SER A 244 -0.89 10.16 33.56
N TRP A 245 -0.18 9.09 33.24
CA TRP A 245 0.46 8.86 31.94
C TRP A 245 -0.54 8.69 30.79
N SER A 246 -1.69 8.05 31.02
CA SER A 246 -2.72 7.90 29.98
C SER A 246 -3.18 9.27 29.44
N ARG A 247 -3.30 10.29 30.30
CA ARG A 247 -3.70 11.65 29.88
C ARG A 247 -2.67 12.33 28.98
N VAL A 248 -1.37 12.02 29.17
CA VAL A 248 -0.29 12.59 28.36
C VAL A 248 -0.33 12.05 26.92
N PHE A 249 -0.66 10.77 26.76
CA PHE A 249 -0.71 10.10 25.46
C PHE A 249 -2.11 10.03 24.84
N THR A 250 -3.13 10.55 25.53
CA THR A 250 -4.47 10.75 24.96
C THR A 250 -4.54 12.13 24.30
N LEU A 251 -4.07 12.20 23.06
CA LEU A 251 -4.01 13.44 22.29
C LEU A 251 -5.29 13.67 21.48
N SER A 252 -5.70 14.93 21.35
CA SER A 252 -6.81 15.29 20.47
C SER A 252 -6.45 15.02 19.00
N SER A 253 -7.46 14.78 18.15
CA SER A 253 -7.24 14.54 16.71
C SER A 253 -6.43 15.66 16.05
N VAL A 254 -6.65 16.92 16.46
CA VAL A 254 -5.92 18.09 15.93
C VAL A 254 -4.46 18.07 16.40
N ALA A 255 -4.22 17.78 17.68
CA ALA A 255 -2.86 17.66 18.20
C ALA A 255 -2.08 16.53 17.50
N LEU A 256 -2.73 15.39 17.27
CA LEU A 256 -2.16 14.28 16.50
C LEU A 256 -1.86 14.66 15.06
N ALA A 257 -2.75 15.40 14.38
CA ALA A 257 -2.52 15.87 13.03
C ALA A 257 -1.25 16.74 12.95
N PHE A 258 -1.09 17.70 13.87
CA PHE A 258 0.13 18.51 13.93
C PHE A 258 1.37 17.70 14.29
N ALA A 259 1.26 16.73 15.21
CA ALA A 259 2.38 15.85 15.55
C ALA A 259 2.85 15.05 14.33
N ILE A 260 1.91 14.52 13.53
CA ILE A 260 2.20 13.77 12.30
C ILE A 260 2.80 14.67 11.22
N ILE A 261 2.35 15.92 11.10
CA ILE A 261 2.91 16.92 10.17
C ILE A 261 4.37 17.24 10.54
N VAL A 262 4.63 17.57 11.81
CA VAL A 262 5.99 17.85 12.30
C VAL A 262 6.90 16.64 12.13
N TYR A 263 6.37 15.47 12.44
CA TYR A 263 7.07 14.20 12.25
C TYR A 263 7.40 13.93 10.78
N GLY A 264 6.45 14.09 9.86
CA GLY A 264 6.67 13.90 8.42
C GLY A 264 7.72 14.87 7.86
N PHE A 265 7.78 16.10 8.37
CA PHE A 265 8.86 17.03 8.05
C PHE A 265 10.22 16.50 8.51
N ALA A 266 10.34 16.05 9.76
CA ALA A 266 11.57 15.48 10.28
C ALA A 266 11.99 14.22 9.49
N ALA A 267 11.05 13.31 9.21
CA ALA A 267 11.29 12.07 8.46
C ALA A 267 11.74 12.33 7.01
N SER A 268 11.24 13.39 6.37
CA SER A 268 11.68 13.80 5.03
C SER A 268 13.04 14.50 5.03
N ALA A 269 13.29 15.35 6.02
CA ALA A 269 14.47 16.21 6.06
C ALA A 269 15.72 15.49 6.58
N LEU A 270 15.61 14.60 7.58
CA LEU A 270 16.75 13.93 8.19
C LEU A 270 17.45 12.96 7.22
N PRO A 271 18.71 12.56 7.46
CA PRO A 271 19.37 11.51 6.68
C PRO A 271 18.59 10.19 6.70
N VAL A 272 18.59 9.47 5.58
CA VAL A 272 17.81 8.23 5.39
C VAL A 272 18.21 7.15 6.38
N TRP A 273 19.52 7.03 6.66
CA TRP A 273 20.09 6.05 7.58
C TRP A 273 19.82 6.36 9.05
N LEU A 274 19.44 7.60 9.39
CA LEU A 274 19.27 8.01 10.78
C LEU A 274 17.90 7.66 11.33
N LEU A 275 16.84 7.90 10.54
CA LEU A 275 15.46 7.68 10.98
C LEU A 275 14.72 6.71 10.07
N LEU A 276 14.65 6.98 8.76
CA LEU A 276 13.80 6.25 7.82
C LEU A 276 14.18 4.76 7.75
N ALA A 277 15.41 4.45 7.34
CA ALA A 277 15.83 3.07 7.08
C ALA A 277 15.83 2.19 8.35
N PRO A 278 16.35 2.63 9.53
CA PRO A 278 16.27 1.84 10.76
C PRO A 278 14.83 1.60 11.22
N ARG A 279 13.97 2.62 11.13
CA ARG A 279 12.56 2.52 11.52
C ARG A 279 11.79 1.58 10.61
N ASP A 280 11.95 1.74 9.30
CA ASP A 280 11.27 0.91 8.30
C ASP A 280 11.75 -0.54 8.42
N TYR A 281 13.04 -0.77 8.69
CA TYR A 281 13.57 -2.10 8.96
C TYR A 281 12.98 -2.76 10.22
N LEU A 282 12.86 -2.02 11.33
CA LEU A 282 12.18 -2.53 12.53
C LEU A 282 10.72 -2.86 12.28
N SER A 283 10.04 -1.93 11.61
CA SER A 283 8.65 -2.10 11.24
C SER A 283 8.52 -3.37 10.43
N ALA A 284 9.34 -3.58 9.40
CA ALA A 284 9.35 -4.77 8.54
C ALA A 284 9.41 -6.09 9.31
N PHE A 285 10.21 -6.19 10.37
CA PHE A 285 10.25 -7.39 11.19
C PHE A 285 8.95 -7.64 11.94
N ILE A 286 8.37 -6.59 12.52
CA ILE A 286 7.08 -6.68 13.21
C ILE A 286 5.99 -7.03 12.19
N LYS A 287 6.04 -6.41 11.00
CA LYS A 287 5.14 -6.67 9.86
C LYS A 287 5.17 -8.14 9.49
N ALA A 288 6.35 -8.63 9.13
CA ALA A 288 6.55 -10.00 8.69
C ALA A 288 6.24 -11.00 9.82
N GLY A 289 6.71 -10.72 11.04
CA GLY A 289 6.50 -11.57 12.21
C GLY A 289 5.02 -11.79 12.52
N ALA A 290 4.20 -10.73 12.54
CA ALA A 290 2.76 -10.87 12.80
C ALA A 290 2.06 -11.65 11.69
N ILE A 291 2.40 -11.40 10.42
CA ILE A 291 1.78 -12.09 9.28
C ILE A 291 2.20 -13.55 9.20
N PHE A 292 3.46 -13.89 9.46
CA PHE A 292 3.90 -15.28 9.55
C PHE A 292 3.29 -16.00 10.75
N SER A 293 3.10 -15.31 11.88
CA SER A 293 2.38 -15.85 13.04
C SER A 293 0.93 -16.14 12.68
N LEU A 294 0.26 -15.23 11.96
CA LEU A 294 -1.11 -15.41 11.49
C LEU A 294 -1.23 -16.58 10.52
N ALA A 295 -0.35 -16.65 9.52
CA ALA A 295 -0.30 -17.75 8.57
C ALA A 295 -0.08 -19.10 9.28
N THR A 296 0.85 -19.15 10.22
CA THR A 296 1.11 -20.33 11.05
C THR A 296 -0.13 -20.71 11.85
N GLY A 297 -0.79 -19.73 12.47
CA GLY A 297 -2.02 -19.96 13.22
C GLY A 297 -3.16 -20.51 12.36
N ILE A 298 -3.30 -20.02 11.12
CA ILE A 298 -4.25 -20.55 10.12
C ILE A 298 -3.94 -22.02 9.79
N LEU A 299 -2.67 -22.38 9.60
CA LEU A 299 -2.29 -23.76 9.27
C LEU A 299 -2.55 -24.75 10.42
N PHE A 300 -2.51 -24.27 11.67
CA PHE A 300 -2.79 -25.07 12.87
C PHE A 300 -4.28 -25.16 13.20
N VAL A 301 -4.99 -24.03 13.27
CA VAL A 301 -6.44 -23.99 13.58
C VAL A 301 -7.26 -24.50 12.42
N ARG A 302 -6.78 -24.28 11.19
CA ARG A 302 -7.45 -24.65 9.96
C ARG A 302 -8.88 -24.08 9.91
N PRO A 303 -9.06 -22.75 10.05
CA PRO A 303 -10.40 -22.16 10.12
C PRO A 303 -11.16 -22.38 8.81
N GLN A 304 -12.46 -22.56 8.93
CA GLN A 304 -13.36 -22.64 7.78
C GLN A 304 -13.58 -21.24 7.21
N VAL A 305 -13.57 -21.15 5.88
CA VAL A 305 -13.96 -19.93 5.15
C VAL A 305 -15.49 -19.93 5.05
N LEU A 306 -16.11 -19.03 5.80
CA LEU A 306 -17.57 -18.94 5.93
C LEU A 306 -18.20 -18.06 4.85
N MET A 307 -17.44 -17.11 4.30
CA MET A 307 -17.89 -16.31 3.15
C MET A 307 -18.04 -17.21 1.91
N PRO A 308 -19.11 -17.09 1.11
CA PRO A 308 -19.23 -17.85 -0.14
C PRO A 308 -18.20 -17.38 -1.20
N PRO A 309 -17.95 -18.20 -2.26
CA PRO A 309 -17.06 -17.82 -3.35
C PRO A 309 -17.48 -16.52 -4.03
N LEU A 310 -18.79 -16.37 -4.22
CA LEU A 310 -19.45 -15.17 -4.72
C LEU A 310 -20.64 -14.87 -3.82
N THR A 311 -20.83 -13.61 -3.46
CA THR A 311 -22.02 -13.14 -2.74
C THR A 311 -23.08 -12.63 -3.71
N ARG A 312 -24.25 -12.26 -3.20
CA ARG A 312 -25.27 -11.55 -3.99
C ARG A 312 -24.85 -10.16 -4.46
N PHE A 313 -23.83 -9.56 -3.84
CA PHE A 313 -23.45 -8.15 -4.05
C PHE A 313 -22.54 -7.94 -5.27
N ILE A 314 -22.29 -8.99 -6.05
CA ILE A 314 -21.53 -8.95 -7.30
C ILE A 314 -22.19 -8.07 -8.37
N ASP A 315 -23.49 -7.83 -8.24
CA ASP A 315 -24.33 -7.00 -9.10
C ASP A 315 -24.12 -5.49 -8.90
N GLY A 316 -23.39 -5.10 -7.85
CA GLY A 316 -23.08 -3.73 -7.48
C GLY A 316 -23.98 -3.11 -6.41
N SER A 317 -24.89 -3.89 -5.83
CA SER A 317 -25.75 -3.49 -4.70
C SER A 317 -25.05 -3.53 -3.34
N GLY A 318 -23.73 -3.79 -3.31
CA GLY A 318 -22.92 -3.99 -2.11
C GLY A 318 -23.08 -2.90 -1.04
N PRO A 319 -23.21 -3.29 0.25
CA PRO A 319 -23.45 -2.33 1.33
C PRO A 319 -22.16 -1.66 1.82
N VAL A 320 -20.99 -2.28 1.63
CA VAL A 320 -19.68 -1.73 2.05
C VAL A 320 -19.26 -0.62 1.10
N PHE A 321 -19.36 -0.89 -0.20
CA PHE A 321 -19.26 0.12 -1.25
C PHE A 321 -20.10 -0.30 -2.46
N ALA A 322 -20.64 0.68 -3.17
CA ALA A 322 -21.43 0.45 -4.37
C ALA A 322 -20.54 0.25 -5.60
N GLY A 323 -20.97 -0.63 -6.50
CA GLY A 323 -20.28 -0.93 -7.76
C GLY A 323 -20.06 -2.43 -7.99
N LYS A 324 -20.13 -2.85 -9.26
CA LYS A 324 -19.96 -4.25 -9.69
C LYS A 324 -18.52 -4.74 -9.44
N ILE A 325 -18.33 -6.07 -9.49
CA ILE A 325 -16.98 -6.68 -9.40
C ILE A 325 -16.01 -5.98 -10.36
N PHE A 326 -16.40 -5.81 -11.62
CA PHE A 326 -15.64 -5.04 -12.58
C PHE A 326 -16.18 -3.61 -12.67
N PRO A 327 -15.33 -2.57 -12.52
CA PRO A 327 -13.89 -2.61 -12.23
C PRO A 327 -13.54 -2.56 -10.73
N PHE A 328 -14.52 -2.38 -9.84
CA PHE A 328 -14.26 -1.93 -8.46
C PHE A 328 -13.54 -2.94 -7.58
N CYS A 329 -13.65 -4.25 -7.81
CA CYS A 329 -12.85 -5.25 -7.09
C CYS A 329 -11.34 -5.01 -7.31
N PHE A 330 -10.94 -4.78 -8.57
CA PHE A 330 -9.55 -4.56 -8.97
C PHE A 330 -9.00 -3.20 -8.50
N ILE A 331 -9.86 -2.19 -8.40
CA ILE A 331 -9.50 -0.87 -7.86
C ILE A 331 -9.40 -0.91 -6.33
N THR A 332 -10.28 -1.65 -5.67
CA THR A 332 -10.30 -1.79 -4.21
C THR A 332 -9.08 -2.59 -3.73
N ILE A 333 -8.78 -3.69 -4.42
CA ILE A 333 -7.56 -4.49 -4.20
C ILE A 333 -6.46 -3.97 -5.16
N ALA A 334 -6.17 -2.68 -5.10
CA ALA A 334 -5.01 -2.13 -5.79
C ALA A 334 -3.74 -2.55 -5.04
N CYS A 335 -3.58 -2.10 -3.80
CA CYS A 335 -2.45 -2.54 -2.97
C CYS A 335 -2.59 -4.02 -2.59
N GLY A 336 -1.50 -4.78 -2.64
CA GLY A 336 -1.51 -6.26 -2.57
C GLY A 336 -1.61 -6.97 -3.93
N ALA A 337 -2.00 -6.29 -5.01
CA ALA A 337 -2.01 -6.86 -6.36
C ALA A 337 -1.22 -5.99 -7.37
N ILE A 338 -1.54 -4.71 -7.49
CA ILE A 338 -0.75 -3.73 -8.25
C ILE A 338 -0.99 -2.33 -7.70
N SER A 339 0.06 -1.74 -7.12
CA SER A 339 -0.03 -0.43 -6.48
C SER A 339 0.82 0.59 -7.21
N GLY A 340 0.24 1.74 -7.55
CA GLY A 340 1.01 2.85 -8.10
C GLY A 340 2.00 3.42 -7.10
N PHE A 341 1.65 3.48 -5.81
CA PHE A 341 2.54 4.00 -4.77
C PHE A 341 3.88 3.24 -4.70
N HIS A 342 3.88 1.93 -4.99
CA HIS A 342 5.11 1.13 -5.04
C HIS A 342 6.10 1.67 -6.06
N SER A 343 5.62 2.08 -7.24
CA SER A 343 6.45 2.68 -8.28
C SER A 343 7.14 3.98 -7.82
N LEU A 344 6.56 4.70 -6.84
CA LEU A 344 7.16 5.87 -6.23
C LEU A 344 8.28 5.50 -5.26
N ILE A 345 8.11 4.41 -4.50
CA ILE A 345 9.17 3.89 -3.63
C ILE A 345 10.31 3.27 -4.45
N SER A 346 9.97 2.56 -5.53
CA SER A 346 10.92 1.94 -6.47
C SER A 346 11.67 2.93 -7.36
N SER A 347 11.13 4.14 -7.60
CA SER A 347 11.84 5.21 -8.30
C SER A 347 12.39 6.31 -7.37
N GLY A 348 12.02 6.28 -6.09
CA GLY A 348 12.25 7.37 -5.15
C GLY A 348 13.36 7.08 -4.15
N THR A 349 13.15 6.14 -3.24
CA THR A 349 14.08 5.90 -2.11
C THR A 349 15.00 4.72 -2.36
N THR A 350 14.42 3.55 -2.64
CA THR A 350 15.12 2.27 -2.87
C THR A 350 16.29 2.33 -3.86
N PRO A 351 16.17 2.92 -5.07
CA PRO A 351 17.25 2.93 -6.05
C PRO A 351 18.46 3.76 -5.60
N LYS A 352 18.27 4.69 -4.65
CA LYS A 352 19.33 5.52 -4.07
C LYS A 352 20.14 4.79 -3.00
N MET A 353 19.69 3.62 -2.53
CA MET A 353 20.34 2.85 -1.45
C MET A 353 20.86 1.48 -1.87
N ILE A 354 20.52 1.02 -3.08
CA ILE A 354 20.75 -0.35 -3.53
C ILE A 354 22.19 -0.59 -4.01
N LEU A 355 22.83 -1.62 -3.46
CA LEU A 355 24.24 -1.92 -3.73
C LEU A 355 24.51 -2.52 -5.12
N ARG A 356 23.59 -3.35 -5.64
CA ARG A 356 23.78 -4.12 -6.88
C ARG A 356 22.49 -4.21 -7.68
N GLU A 357 22.59 -4.31 -9.00
CA GLU A 357 21.41 -4.51 -9.86
C GLU A 357 20.68 -5.82 -9.53
N SER A 358 21.41 -6.92 -9.25
CA SER A 358 20.80 -8.21 -8.90
C SER A 358 19.93 -8.18 -7.65
N HIS A 359 20.22 -7.27 -6.70
CA HIS A 359 19.41 -7.08 -5.50
C HIS A 359 18.00 -6.58 -5.84
N ALA A 360 17.79 -5.93 -6.98
CA ALA A 360 16.49 -5.41 -7.38
C ALA A 360 15.44 -6.52 -7.55
N ARG A 361 15.87 -7.74 -7.91
CA ARG A 361 14.98 -8.90 -7.98
C ARG A 361 14.45 -9.29 -6.60
N PHE A 362 15.33 -9.37 -5.60
CA PHE A 362 14.93 -9.74 -4.24
C PHE A 362 14.12 -8.62 -3.57
N ILE A 363 14.54 -7.38 -3.76
CA ILE A 363 13.91 -6.21 -3.13
C ILE A 363 12.58 -5.87 -3.79
N GLY A 364 12.53 -5.58 -5.10
CA GLY A 364 11.29 -5.18 -5.76
C GLY A 364 10.31 -6.34 -5.92
N TYR A 365 10.70 -7.39 -6.65
CA TYR A 365 9.79 -8.52 -6.91
C TYR A 365 9.47 -9.28 -5.62
N GLY A 366 10.46 -9.53 -4.76
CA GLY A 366 10.28 -10.31 -3.53
C GLY A 366 9.44 -9.59 -2.46
N ALA A 367 9.64 -8.29 -2.25
CA ALA A 367 8.84 -7.55 -1.26
C ALA A 367 7.38 -7.42 -1.70
N MET A 368 7.12 -7.25 -3.00
CA MET A 368 5.75 -7.20 -3.52
C MET A 368 5.02 -8.54 -3.36
N LEU A 369 5.71 -9.68 -3.52
CA LEU A 369 5.12 -10.99 -3.19
C LEU A 369 4.76 -11.08 -1.70
N LEU A 370 5.62 -10.58 -0.81
CA LEU A 370 5.34 -10.57 0.62
C LEU A 370 4.16 -9.66 0.96
N GLU A 371 4.04 -8.48 0.33
CA GLU A 371 2.86 -7.61 0.46
C GLU A 371 1.58 -8.31 -0.01
N SER A 372 1.64 -8.99 -1.16
CA SER A 372 0.50 -9.75 -1.67
C SER A 372 0.08 -10.88 -0.71
N PHE A 373 1.06 -11.55 -0.09
CA PHE A 373 0.81 -12.53 0.96
C PHE A 373 0.10 -11.93 2.17
N VAL A 374 0.47 -10.71 2.60
CA VAL A 374 -0.30 -9.96 3.60
C VAL A 374 -1.76 -9.81 3.18
N GLY A 375 -2.01 -9.47 1.91
CA GLY A 375 -3.37 -9.33 1.39
C GLY A 375 -4.17 -10.63 1.35
N VAL A 376 -3.52 -11.77 1.07
CA VAL A 376 -4.19 -13.08 1.17
C VAL A 376 -4.56 -13.38 2.63
N MET A 377 -3.71 -13.05 3.60
CA MET A 377 -4.05 -13.23 5.01
C MET A 377 -5.23 -12.36 5.44
N ALA A 378 -5.29 -11.12 4.95
CA ALA A 378 -6.42 -10.22 5.21
C ALA A 378 -7.73 -10.75 4.61
N MET A 379 -7.69 -11.27 3.37
CA MET A 379 -8.84 -11.92 2.74
C MET A 379 -9.32 -13.13 3.56
N ILE A 380 -8.39 -13.97 4.04
CA ILE A 380 -8.73 -15.12 4.91
C ILE A 380 -9.37 -14.63 6.21
N ALA A 381 -8.77 -13.66 6.91
CA ALA A 381 -9.28 -13.15 8.16
C ALA A 381 -10.70 -12.57 8.00
N ALA A 382 -10.96 -11.86 6.91
CA ALA A 382 -12.29 -11.33 6.58
C ALA A 382 -13.31 -12.43 6.28
N CYS A 383 -12.90 -13.46 5.52
CA CYS A 383 -13.80 -14.50 5.04
C CYS A 383 -13.99 -15.66 6.03
N ALA A 384 -13.13 -15.80 7.04
CA ALA A 384 -13.26 -16.76 8.13
C ALA A 384 -14.30 -16.34 9.18
N MET A 385 -14.64 -15.05 9.25
CA MET A 385 -15.69 -14.56 10.13
C MET A 385 -17.09 -14.88 9.57
N PRO A 386 -18.11 -15.02 10.44
CA PRO A 386 -19.48 -15.12 9.99
C PRO A 386 -19.86 -13.92 9.11
N PRO A 387 -20.42 -14.12 7.90
CA PRO A 387 -20.72 -13.02 6.98
C PRO A 387 -21.60 -11.92 7.59
N GLY A 388 -22.54 -12.28 8.47
CA GLY A 388 -23.37 -11.31 9.19
C GLY A 388 -22.54 -10.35 10.04
N VAL A 389 -21.55 -10.87 10.78
CA VAL A 389 -20.61 -10.08 11.59
C VAL A 389 -19.75 -9.19 10.70
N TYR A 390 -19.22 -9.73 9.60
CA TYR A 390 -18.45 -8.96 8.63
C TYR A 390 -19.26 -7.76 8.08
N PHE A 391 -20.51 -7.98 7.69
CA PHE A 391 -21.36 -6.91 7.16
C PHE A 391 -21.79 -5.90 8.24
N ALA A 392 -21.98 -6.34 9.49
CA ALA A 392 -22.28 -5.45 10.62
C ALA A 392 -21.14 -4.47 10.93
N ILE A 393 -19.89 -4.91 10.78
CA ILE A 393 -18.73 -4.06 11.00
C ILE A 393 -18.53 -3.10 9.83
N ASN A 394 -18.62 -3.58 8.58
CA ASN A 394 -18.21 -2.80 7.41
C ASN A 394 -19.31 -1.98 6.73
N SER A 395 -20.58 -2.26 6.98
CA SER A 395 -21.67 -1.51 6.36
C SER A 395 -21.94 -0.22 7.15
N PRO A 396 -22.21 0.91 6.50
CA PRO A 396 -22.55 2.16 7.19
C PRO A 396 -23.98 2.14 7.72
N SER A 397 -24.23 2.88 8.80
CA SER A 397 -25.55 2.96 9.46
C SER A 397 -26.66 3.50 8.55
N SER A 398 -26.31 4.30 7.54
CA SER A 398 -27.24 4.78 6.52
C SER A 398 -27.80 3.67 5.62
N VAL A 399 -27.15 2.49 5.60
CA VAL A 399 -27.54 1.35 4.78
C VAL A 399 -28.20 0.25 5.61
N VAL A 400 -27.67 -0.02 6.80
CA VAL A 400 -28.19 -1.12 7.66
C VAL A 400 -29.21 -0.64 8.71
N GLY A 401 -29.24 0.66 9.02
CA GLY A 401 -30.08 1.21 10.08
C GLY A 401 -29.28 1.77 11.25
N GLY A 402 -29.89 2.70 11.99
CA GLY A 402 -29.24 3.42 13.10
C GLY A 402 -29.18 2.66 14.43
N THR A 403 -29.94 1.57 14.58
CA THR A 403 -29.97 0.74 15.80
C THR A 403 -29.42 -0.65 15.51
N GLY A 404 -28.87 -1.31 16.54
CA GLY A 404 -28.32 -2.68 16.41
C GLY A 404 -29.34 -3.69 15.91
N ASP A 405 -30.60 -3.60 16.36
CA ASP A 405 -31.67 -4.50 15.92
C ASP A 405 -32.07 -4.27 14.46
N ALA A 406 -32.19 -3.01 14.04
CA ALA A 406 -32.49 -2.67 12.64
C ALA A 406 -31.36 -3.15 11.71
N ALA A 407 -30.10 -2.97 12.14
CA ALA A 407 -28.94 -3.47 11.41
C ALA A 407 -28.93 -4.99 11.31
N ALA A 408 -29.15 -5.69 12.43
CA ALA A 408 -29.21 -7.14 12.47
C ALA A 408 -30.34 -7.71 11.58
N ALA A 409 -31.52 -7.09 11.60
CA ALA A 409 -32.66 -7.49 10.77
C ALA A 409 -32.36 -7.28 9.26
N THR A 410 -31.80 -6.12 8.89
CA THR A 410 -31.45 -5.81 7.50
C THR A 410 -30.40 -6.79 6.96
N ILE A 411 -29.34 -7.06 7.73
CA ILE A 411 -28.27 -7.99 7.35
C ILE A 411 -28.80 -9.43 7.25
N SER A 412 -29.64 -9.85 8.20
CA SER A 412 -30.31 -11.15 8.15
C SER A 412 -31.20 -11.28 6.92
N GLY A 413 -31.89 -10.22 6.52
CA GLY A 413 -32.67 -10.15 5.28
C GLY A 413 -31.84 -10.32 4.00
N TRP A 414 -30.53 -10.13 4.06
CA TRP A 414 -29.64 -10.41 2.93
C TRP A 414 -29.29 -11.89 2.77
N GLY A 415 -29.69 -12.74 3.73
CA GLY A 415 -29.33 -14.16 3.80
C GLY A 415 -28.15 -14.45 4.73
N TYR A 416 -27.76 -13.50 5.58
CA TYR A 416 -26.65 -13.66 6.54
C TYR A 416 -27.17 -13.49 7.97
N PRO A 417 -27.57 -14.60 8.64
CA PRO A 417 -28.15 -14.54 9.97
C PRO A 417 -27.26 -13.78 10.96
N LEU A 418 -27.83 -12.80 11.65
CA LEU A 418 -27.17 -12.01 12.68
C LEU A 418 -28.17 -11.59 13.75
N GLN A 419 -27.76 -11.69 15.01
CA GLN A 419 -28.51 -11.11 16.14
C GLN A 419 -27.74 -9.92 16.71
N ALA A 420 -28.47 -8.91 17.21
CA ALA A 420 -27.84 -7.74 17.81
C ALA A 420 -26.96 -8.11 19.01
N GLN A 421 -27.41 -9.08 19.82
CA GLN A 421 -26.67 -9.59 20.97
C GLN A 421 -25.30 -10.16 20.58
N THR A 422 -25.18 -10.84 19.45
CA THR A 422 -23.89 -11.38 18.98
C THR A 422 -22.84 -10.29 18.82
N MET A 423 -23.24 -9.11 18.33
CA MET A 423 -22.33 -7.97 18.15
C MET A 423 -22.00 -7.29 19.48
N ILE A 424 -22.95 -7.22 20.41
CA ILE A 424 -22.74 -6.70 21.76
C ILE A 424 -21.72 -7.58 22.50
N ASP A 425 -21.91 -8.89 22.49
CA ASP A 425 -21.00 -9.85 23.12
C ASP A 425 -19.60 -9.82 22.49
N LEU A 426 -19.54 -9.65 21.17
CA LEU A 426 -18.26 -9.52 20.48
C LEU A 426 -17.54 -8.22 20.85
N ALA A 427 -18.26 -7.09 20.92
CA ALA A 427 -17.71 -5.81 21.33
C ALA A 427 -17.12 -5.88 22.76
N HIS A 428 -17.86 -6.47 23.70
CA HIS A 428 -17.36 -6.70 25.05
C HIS A 428 -16.11 -7.59 25.10
N ARG A 429 -16.06 -8.66 24.29
CA ARG A 429 -14.90 -9.57 24.25
C ARG A 429 -13.64 -8.94 23.67
N VAL A 430 -13.77 -8.06 22.67
CA VAL A 430 -12.61 -7.33 22.12
C VAL A 430 -12.20 -6.13 22.99
N GLY A 431 -13.04 -5.72 23.94
CA GLY A 431 -12.82 -4.55 24.80
C GLY A 431 -13.24 -3.22 24.15
N GLU A 432 -14.23 -3.25 23.25
CA GLU A 432 -14.76 -2.07 22.57
C GLU A 432 -16.20 -1.78 23.01
N ILE A 433 -16.59 -0.50 22.94
CA ILE A 433 -17.97 -0.08 23.28
C ILE A 433 -18.95 -0.59 22.21
N THR A 434 -18.54 -0.59 20.95
CA THR A 434 -19.36 -1.03 19.82
C THR A 434 -18.47 -1.44 18.64
N LEU A 435 -18.95 -2.42 17.88
CA LEU A 435 -18.35 -2.85 16.61
C LEU A 435 -19.23 -2.54 15.39
N TRP A 436 -20.39 -1.91 15.60
CA TRP A 436 -21.30 -1.54 14.53
C TRP A 436 -20.73 -0.40 13.68
N ASN A 437 -20.83 -0.54 12.36
CA ASN A 437 -20.54 0.52 11.39
C ASN A 437 -19.12 1.12 11.49
N ARG A 438 -18.14 0.35 11.97
CA ARG A 438 -16.71 0.73 11.93
C ARG A 438 -16.15 0.39 10.53
N ALA A 439 -16.73 1.04 9.52
CA ALA A 439 -16.37 0.84 8.12
C ALA A 439 -14.91 1.23 7.85
N GLY A 440 -14.27 0.54 6.91
CA GLY A 440 -12.87 0.77 6.54
C GLY A 440 -11.97 -0.47 6.59
N GLY A 441 -12.52 -1.67 6.80
CA GLY A 441 -11.80 -2.95 6.70
C GLY A 441 -10.88 -3.27 7.88
N ALA A 442 -10.17 -2.28 8.41
CA ALA A 442 -9.25 -2.37 9.55
C ALA A 442 -9.87 -3.06 10.80
N PRO A 443 -11.06 -2.66 11.28
CA PRO A 443 -11.67 -3.30 12.45
C PRO A 443 -12.06 -4.75 12.20
N SER A 444 -12.50 -5.08 10.98
CA SER A 444 -12.84 -6.46 10.60
C SER A 444 -11.63 -7.35 10.53
N LEU A 445 -10.53 -6.85 9.96
CA LEU A 445 -9.26 -7.55 9.99
C LEU A 445 -8.82 -7.82 11.44
N ALA A 446 -8.85 -6.79 12.30
CA ALA A 446 -8.44 -6.93 13.70
C ALA A 446 -9.29 -7.98 14.45
N VAL A 447 -10.61 -7.99 14.24
CA VAL A 447 -11.50 -9.03 14.79
C VAL A 447 -11.14 -10.42 14.24
N GLY A 448 -10.97 -10.56 12.92
CA GLY A 448 -10.63 -11.85 12.30
C GLY A 448 -9.28 -12.39 12.77
N MET A 449 -8.26 -11.53 12.85
CA MET A 449 -6.95 -11.88 13.40
C MET A 449 -7.05 -12.29 14.88
N ALA A 450 -7.79 -11.53 15.69
CA ALA A 450 -7.96 -11.82 17.11
C ALA A 450 -8.68 -13.17 17.35
N GLN A 451 -9.64 -13.54 16.51
CA GLN A 451 -10.32 -14.84 16.57
C GLN A 451 -9.37 -16.00 16.19
N ILE A 452 -8.55 -15.83 15.16
CA ILE A 452 -7.55 -16.84 14.76
C ILE A 452 -6.44 -16.97 15.82
N PHE A 453 -5.99 -15.87 16.41
CA PHE A 453 -4.96 -15.91 17.45
C PHE A 453 -5.47 -16.42 18.79
N SER A 454 -6.65 -16.02 19.23
CA SER A 454 -7.21 -16.53 20.50
C SER A 454 -7.48 -18.04 20.46
N SER A 455 -7.76 -18.61 19.29
CA SER A 455 -7.91 -20.07 19.11
C SER A 455 -6.58 -20.83 19.04
N THR A 456 -5.44 -20.15 18.87
CA THR A 456 -4.09 -20.76 18.85
C THR A 456 -3.25 -20.46 20.08
N ILE A 457 -3.17 -19.18 20.46
CA ILE A 457 -2.22 -18.65 21.45
C ILE A 457 -3.01 -17.84 22.50
N GLY A 458 -3.07 -18.39 23.71
CA GLY A 458 -3.50 -17.69 24.93
C GLY A 458 -5.00 -17.59 25.20
N GLY A 459 -5.85 -18.24 24.39
CA GLY A 459 -7.28 -18.38 24.67
C GLY A 459 -8.07 -17.07 24.59
N GLU A 460 -9.36 -17.14 24.92
CA GLU A 460 -10.28 -15.98 24.80
C GLU A 460 -9.88 -14.77 25.66
N ARG A 461 -9.12 -14.97 26.74
CA ARG A 461 -8.66 -13.89 27.64
C ARG A 461 -7.71 -12.91 26.96
N LEU A 462 -7.00 -13.33 25.91
CA LEU A 462 -6.07 -12.46 25.17
C LEU A 462 -6.71 -11.83 23.92
N LEU A 463 -7.99 -12.06 23.65
CA LEU A 463 -8.66 -11.57 22.43
C LEU A 463 -8.59 -10.04 22.32
N SER A 464 -8.80 -9.33 23.43
CA SER A 464 -8.64 -7.87 23.48
C SER A 464 -7.20 -7.43 23.24
N ILE A 465 -6.20 -8.16 23.76
CA ILE A 465 -4.78 -7.85 23.53
C ILE A 465 -4.45 -8.03 22.04
N TRP A 466 -4.89 -9.13 21.42
CA TRP A 466 -4.68 -9.39 20.00
C TRP A 466 -5.39 -8.36 19.10
N TYR A 467 -6.58 -7.90 19.49
CA TYR A 467 -7.31 -6.85 18.79
C TYR A 467 -6.57 -5.50 18.81
N HIS A 468 -6.18 -5.03 20.00
CA HIS A 468 -5.43 -3.78 20.14
C HIS A 468 -4.04 -3.87 19.52
N PHE A 469 -3.39 -5.05 19.61
CA PHE A 469 -2.16 -5.33 18.89
C PHE A 469 -2.34 -5.17 17.38
N ALA A 470 -3.41 -5.72 16.79
CA ALA A 470 -3.69 -5.61 15.35
C ALA A 470 -3.93 -4.16 14.90
N ILE A 471 -4.65 -3.34 15.67
CA ILE A 471 -4.88 -1.92 15.36
C ILE A 471 -3.58 -1.11 15.43
N MET A 472 -2.81 -1.29 16.51
CA MET A 472 -1.54 -0.60 16.69
C MET A 472 -0.52 -1.00 15.63
N PHE A 473 -0.47 -2.30 15.33
CA PHE A 473 0.31 -2.89 14.24
C PHE A 473 -0.03 -2.22 12.90
N GLU A 474 -1.31 -2.05 12.60
CA GLU A 474 -1.73 -1.33 11.40
C GLU A 474 -1.28 0.13 11.41
N ALA A 475 -1.47 0.86 12.51
CA ALA A 475 -1.03 2.25 12.61
C ALA A 475 0.48 2.42 12.38
N LEU A 476 1.29 1.47 12.86
CA LEU A 476 2.73 1.41 12.59
C LEU A 476 3.02 1.28 11.08
N PHE A 477 2.25 0.45 10.37
CA PHE A 477 2.41 0.28 8.92
C PHE A 477 2.12 1.55 8.16
N ILE A 478 1.04 2.23 8.53
CA ILE A 478 0.58 3.44 7.85
C ILE A 478 1.63 4.55 8.01
N LEU A 479 2.23 4.65 9.20
CA LEU A 479 3.22 5.68 9.48
C LEU A 479 4.54 5.49 8.70
N THR A 480 4.96 4.25 8.38
CA THR A 480 6.15 4.04 7.52
C THR A 480 5.90 4.47 6.07
N VAL A 481 4.69 4.24 5.56
CA VAL A 481 4.30 4.70 4.23
C VAL A 481 4.29 6.22 4.15
N LEU A 482 3.80 6.89 5.20
CA LEU A 482 3.79 8.34 5.28
C LEU A 482 5.21 8.93 5.21
N ASP A 483 6.18 8.31 5.88
CA ASP A 483 7.57 8.76 5.89
C ASP A 483 8.24 8.65 4.52
N ALA A 484 8.20 7.44 3.97
CA ALA A 484 8.80 7.14 2.68
C ALA A 484 8.13 7.99 1.60
N GLY A 485 6.81 8.10 1.63
CA GLY A 485 6.04 8.90 0.70
C GLY A 485 6.31 10.40 0.82
N THR A 486 6.43 10.96 2.03
CA THR A 486 6.78 12.38 2.21
C THR A 486 8.17 12.67 1.65
N ARG A 487 9.15 11.77 1.86
CA ARG A 487 10.49 11.90 1.27
C ARG A 487 10.47 11.80 -0.25
N VAL A 488 9.67 10.89 -0.84
CA VAL A 488 9.53 10.83 -2.30
C VAL A 488 8.86 12.09 -2.85
N GLY A 489 7.82 12.59 -2.18
CA GLY A 489 7.17 13.86 -2.53
C GLY A 489 8.14 15.04 -2.48
N ARG A 490 9.06 15.07 -1.52
CA ARG A 490 10.18 16.03 -1.49
C ARG A 490 11.00 15.97 -2.77
N PHE A 491 11.46 14.78 -3.18
CA PHE A 491 12.23 14.62 -4.42
C PHE A 491 11.47 15.15 -5.64
N MET A 492 10.17 14.89 -5.71
CA MET A 492 9.34 15.38 -6.82
C MET A 492 9.19 16.90 -6.83
N VAL A 493 9.05 17.53 -5.65
CA VAL A 493 9.05 18.99 -5.51
C VAL A 493 10.40 19.56 -5.95
N GLN A 494 11.51 18.93 -5.55
CA GLN A 494 12.87 19.32 -6.00
C GLN A 494 13.03 19.17 -7.51
N ASP A 495 12.55 18.09 -8.11
CA ASP A 495 12.60 17.87 -9.56
C ASP A 495 11.82 18.95 -10.33
N LEU A 496 10.63 19.32 -9.85
CA LEU A 496 9.82 20.39 -10.45
C LEU A 496 10.46 21.77 -10.27
N GLY A 497 10.83 22.12 -9.03
CA GLY A 497 11.42 23.42 -8.73
C GLY A 497 12.83 23.59 -9.31
N GLY A 498 13.57 22.50 -9.53
CA GLY A 498 14.86 22.49 -10.22
C GLY A 498 14.80 23.05 -11.65
N ARG A 499 13.61 23.06 -12.26
CA ARG A 499 13.36 23.69 -13.57
C ARG A 499 13.28 25.20 -13.47
N ALA A 500 12.60 25.72 -12.44
CA ALA A 500 12.52 27.14 -12.19
C ALA A 500 13.86 27.69 -11.67
N TRP A 501 14.56 26.90 -10.84
CA TRP A 501 15.83 27.29 -10.25
C TRP A 501 16.77 26.07 -10.08
N LYS A 502 17.83 26.00 -10.91
CA LYS A 502 18.75 24.86 -11.00
C LYS A 502 19.28 24.33 -9.65
N PRO A 503 19.66 25.16 -8.65
CA PRO A 503 20.10 24.67 -7.35
C PRO A 503 19.04 23.84 -6.60
N PHE A 504 17.76 24.11 -6.82
CA PHE A 504 16.66 23.43 -6.14
C PHE A 504 16.53 21.95 -6.55
N GLY A 505 16.99 21.60 -7.75
CA GLY A 505 17.03 20.21 -8.24
C GLY A 505 18.16 19.37 -7.63
N ARG A 506 19.04 19.94 -6.82
CA ARG A 506 20.11 19.19 -6.12
C ARG A 506 19.52 18.52 -4.87
N THR A 507 19.38 17.20 -4.90
CA THR A 507 18.76 16.42 -3.82
C THR A 507 19.48 16.58 -2.47
N GLY A 508 20.80 16.74 -2.46
CA GLY A 508 21.62 16.91 -1.25
C GLY A 508 21.74 18.34 -0.71
N TRP A 509 21.15 19.35 -1.36
CA TRP A 509 21.31 20.75 -0.95
C TRP A 509 20.38 21.13 0.21
N MET A 510 20.93 21.40 1.39
CA MET A 510 20.17 21.57 2.64
C MET A 510 19.00 22.58 2.57
N PRO A 511 19.16 23.82 2.06
CA PRO A 511 18.03 24.75 1.92
C PRO A 511 16.94 24.19 1.00
N GLY A 512 17.34 23.53 -0.09
CA GLY A 512 16.42 22.83 -1.00
C GLY A 512 15.67 21.72 -0.27
N ILE A 513 16.35 20.88 0.52
CA ILE A 513 15.74 19.80 1.31
C ILE A 513 14.71 20.33 2.30
N LEU A 514 15.06 21.37 3.06
CA LEU A 514 14.18 21.93 4.08
C LEU A 514 12.95 22.59 3.44
N LEU A 515 13.15 23.40 2.39
CA LEU A 515 12.06 24.09 1.71
C LEU A 515 11.13 23.11 0.99
N SER A 516 11.67 22.15 0.24
CA SER A 516 10.86 21.13 -0.44
C SER A 516 10.12 20.22 0.55
N SER A 517 10.75 19.85 1.69
CA SER A 517 10.07 19.13 2.78
C SER A 517 8.93 19.95 3.38
N ALA A 518 9.15 21.25 3.63
CA ALA A 518 8.12 22.13 4.14
C ALA A 518 6.95 22.27 3.16
N ILE A 519 7.23 22.41 1.85
CA ILE A 519 6.20 22.50 0.82
C ILE A 519 5.35 21.23 0.78
N ILE A 520 5.98 20.05 0.65
CA ILE A 520 5.21 18.80 0.54
C ILE A 520 4.38 18.53 1.81
N VAL A 521 4.97 18.77 2.98
CA VAL A 521 4.28 18.60 4.28
C VAL A 521 3.17 19.61 4.47
N ALA A 522 3.33 20.86 4.02
CA ALA A 522 2.25 21.84 4.04
C ALA A 522 1.11 21.43 3.11
N LEU A 523 1.41 20.92 1.91
CA LEU A 523 0.41 20.49 0.93
C LEU A 523 -0.46 19.35 1.49
N TRP A 524 0.13 18.23 1.90
CA TRP A 524 -0.66 17.11 2.41
C TRP A 524 -1.15 17.36 3.85
N GLY A 525 -0.37 18.09 4.66
CA GLY A 525 -0.72 18.44 6.03
C GLY A 525 -1.94 19.36 6.13
N TYR A 526 -2.12 20.28 5.17
CA TYR A 526 -3.34 21.07 5.06
C TYR A 526 -4.57 20.19 4.88
N PHE A 527 -4.52 19.24 3.94
CA PHE A 527 -5.63 18.30 3.72
C PHE A 527 -5.88 17.37 4.90
N LEU A 528 -4.82 16.94 5.60
CA LEU A 528 -4.95 16.18 6.85
C LEU A 528 -5.69 16.99 7.91
N TYR A 529 -5.25 18.23 8.16
CA TYR A 529 -5.88 19.11 9.14
C TYR A 529 -7.35 19.37 8.81
N GLN A 530 -7.66 19.66 7.54
CA GLN A 530 -9.06 19.81 7.09
C GLN A 530 -9.86 18.53 7.30
N GLY A 531 -9.29 17.35 7.02
CA GLY A 531 -9.92 16.05 7.26
C GLY A 531 -10.25 15.75 8.73
N VAL A 532 -9.52 16.39 9.65
CA VAL A 532 -9.73 16.25 11.09
C VAL A 532 -10.77 17.25 11.61
N VAL A 533 -10.78 18.49 11.10
CA VAL A 533 -11.63 19.58 11.59
C VAL A 533 -12.99 19.63 10.89
N ASP A 534 -13.07 19.20 9.63
CA ASP A 534 -14.32 19.11 8.86
C ASP A 534 -14.66 17.64 8.53
N PRO A 535 -15.50 16.97 9.36
CA PRO A 535 -15.88 15.57 9.13
C PRO A 535 -16.69 15.36 7.84
N LEU A 536 -17.36 16.40 7.34
CA LEU A 536 -18.19 16.35 6.13
C LEU A 536 -17.43 16.84 4.88
N GLY A 537 -16.25 17.42 5.07
CA GLY A 537 -15.40 17.98 4.03
C GLY A 537 -13.95 17.50 4.08
N GLY A 538 -13.07 18.22 3.38
CA GLY A 538 -11.64 17.91 3.33
C GLY A 538 -11.35 16.56 2.67
N ILE A 539 -10.51 15.74 3.31
CA ILE A 539 -10.03 14.48 2.74
C ILE A 539 -11.04 13.32 2.80
N ASN A 540 -12.06 13.42 3.67
CA ASN A 540 -13.08 12.38 3.79
C ASN A 540 -13.86 12.22 2.47
N SER A 541 -13.98 13.30 1.67
CA SER A 541 -14.54 13.22 0.31
C SER A 541 -13.56 12.65 -0.72
N LEU A 542 -12.25 12.65 -0.46
CA LEU A 542 -11.24 12.13 -1.40
C LEU A 542 -11.01 10.62 -1.25
N TRP A 543 -11.52 9.99 -0.19
CA TRP A 543 -11.45 8.54 0.01
C TRP A 543 -11.99 7.73 -1.19
N PRO A 544 -13.15 8.07 -1.80
CA PRO A 544 -13.69 7.36 -2.97
C PRO A 544 -12.79 7.40 -4.21
N ILE A 545 -11.90 8.39 -4.33
CA ILE A 545 -10.97 8.52 -5.46
C ILE A 545 -9.58 7.95 -5.16
N PHE A 546 -9.32 7.49 -3.93
CA PHE A 546 -8.03 6.94 -3.50
C PHE A 546 -7.57 5.78 -4.39
N GLY A 547 -8.41 4.77 -4.58
CA GLY A 547 -8.08 3.60 -5.39
C GLY A 547 -7.84 3.94 -6.86
N ILE A 548 -8.64 4.85 -7.42
CA ILE A 548 -8.49 5.32 -8.81
C ILE A 548 -7.17 6.07 -8.96
N SER A 549 -6.85 6.98 -8.04
CA SER A 549 -5.62 7.77 -8.05
C SER A 549 -4.38 6.87 -7.97
N ASN A 550 -4.41 5.85 -7.11
CA ASN A 550 -3.33 4.88 -7.01
C ASN A 550 -3.16 4.05 -8.30
N GLN A 551 -4.25 3.68 -8.97
CA GLN A 551 -4.16 2.90 -10.22
C GLN A 551 -3.81 3.75 -11.44
N LEU A 552 -4.18 5.05 -11.46
CA LEU A 552 -3.69 6.01 -12.46
C LEU A 552 -2.15 6.12 -12.38
N LEU A 553 -1.61 6.15 -11.18
CA LEU A 553 -0.17 6.14 -10.95
C LEU A 553 0.49 4.82 -11.41
N ALA A 554 -0.15 3.67 -11.17
CA ALA A 554 0.31 2.38 -11.70
C ALA A 554 0.33 2.37 -13.24
N ALA A 555 -0.68 2.98 -13.87
CA ALA A 555 -0.70 3.14 -15.32
C ALA A 555 0.48 3.98 -15.83
N VAL A 556 0.81 5.10 -15.17
CA VAL A 556 2.00 5.91 -15.50
C VAL A 556 3.27 5.07 -15.42
N ALA A 557 3.44 4.32 -14.32
CA ALA A 557 4.59 3.44 -14.12
C ALA A 557 4.72 2.43 -15.27
N LEU A 558 3.65 1.72 -15.60
CA LEU A 558 3.68 0.71 -16.66
C LEU A 558 3.87 1.30 -18.05
N VAL A 559 3.35 2.51 -18.33
CA VAL A 559 3.64 3.25 -19.57
C VAL A 559 5.13 3.56 -19.66
N VAL A 560 5.72 4.14 -18.61
CA VAL A 560 7.16 4.47 -18.56
C VAL A 560 8.02 3.21 -18.72
N ALA A 561 7.69 2.14 -17.98
CA ALA A 561 8.40 0.87 -18.07
C ALA A 561 8.34 0.29 -19.49
N THR A 562 7.17 0.28 -20.11
CA THR A 562 6.97 -0.23 -21.48
C THR A 562 7.77 0.57 -22.50
N THR A 563 7.72 1.91 -22.41
CA THR A 563 8.52 2.80 -23.26
C THR A 563 10.01 2.52 -23.12
N ILE A 564 10.53 2.41 -21.90
CA ILE A 564 11.95 2.14 -21.65
C ILE A 564 12.36 0.79 -22.25
N LEU A 565 11.56 -0.27 -22.06
CA LEU A 565 11.85 -1.59 -22.63
C LEU A 565 11.86 -1.57 -24.16
N MET A 566 10.97 -0.81 -24.81
CA MET A 566 11.02 -0.61 -26.26
C MET A 566 12.35 0.04 -26.69
N LYS A 567 12.74 1.12 -26.03
CA LYS A 567 13.97 1.86 -26.35
C LYS A 567 15.25 1.06 -26.07
N MET A 568 15.22 0.14 -25.09
CA MET A 568 16.29 -0.81 -24.82
C MET A 568 16.39 -1.95 -25.86
N GLY A 569 15.52 -1.97 -26.89
CA GLY A 569 15.49 -3.03 -27.89
C GLY A 569 14.92 -4.36 -27.37
N ARG A 570 14.12 -4.34 -26.29
CA ARG A 570 13.54 -5.54 -25.66
C ARG A 570 12.14 -5.88 -26.18
N LEU A 571 11.83 -5.54 -27.44
CA LEU A 571 10.49 -5.71 -28.03
C LEU A 571 9.91 -7.12 -27.89
N ARG A 572 10.74 -8.17 -28.02
CA ARG A 572 10.33 -9.56 -27.83
C ARG A 572 9.64 -9.83 -26.48
N TRP A 573 10.01 -9.08 -25.44
CA TRP A 573 9.55 -9.29 -24.08
C TRP A 573 8.62 -8.20 -23.55
N ILE A 574 8.19 -7.28 -24.41
CA ILE A 574 7.41 -6.11 -24.01
C ILE A 574 6.06 -6.48 -23.36
N TRP A 575 5.50 -7.64 -23.70
CA TRP A 575 4.25 -8.14 -23.14
C TRP A 575 4.27 -8.22 -21.60
N VAL A 576 5.46 -8.35 -21.00
CA VAL A 576 5.68 -8.39 -19.55
C VAL A 576 5.15 -7.13 -18.88
N THR A 577 5.32 -5.95 -19.47
CA THR A 577 4.80 -4.68 -18.93
C THR A 577 3.54 -4.23 -19.66
N LEU A 578 3.41 -4.53 -20.96
CA LEU A 578 2.30 -4.07 -21.78
C LEU A 578 0.96 -4.73 -21.39
N LEU A 579 0.93 -6.04 -21.10
CA LEU A 579 -0.32 -6.72 -20.71
C LEU A 579 -0.87 -6.18 -19.39
N PRO A 580 -0.07 -6.08 -18.30
CA PRO A 580 -0.48 -5.36 -17.09
C PRO A 580 -0.94 -3.94 -17.37
N MET A 581 -0.24 -3.21 -18.25
CA MET A 581 -0.57 -1.82 -18.56
C MET A 581 -1.97 -1.71 -19.15
N VAL A 582 -2.27 -2.50 -20.18
CA VAL A 582 -3.57 -2.49 -20.85
C VAL A 582 -4.67 -2.82 -19.84
N TRP A 583 -4.47 -3.82 -18.99
CA TRP A 583 -5.44 -4.19 -17.97
C TRP A 583 -5.69 -3.06 -16.96
N VAL A 584 -4.62 -2.47 -16.41
CA VAL A 584 -4.72 -1.37 -15.43
C VAL A 584 -5.39 -0.14 -16.05
N VAL A 585 -5.06 0.20 -17.29
CA VAL A 585 -5.69 1.33 -17.99
C VAL A 585 -7.19 1.06 -18.18
N ILE A 586 -7.59 -0.13 -18.60
CA ILE A 586 -9.01 -0.49 -18.79
C ILE A 586 -9.79 -0.37 -17.49
N ILE A 587 -9.32 -0.99 -16.40
CA ILE A 587 -10.02 -0.96 -15.11
C ILE A 587 -10.12 0.47 -14.57
N THR A 588 -9.05 1.25 -14.69
CA THR A 588 -8.95 2.59 -14.10
C THR A 588 -9.79 3.59 -14.87
N MET A 589 -9.75 3.55 -16.20
CA MET A 589 -10.56 4.45 -17.03
C MET A 589 -12.04 4.12 -16.92
N THR A 590 -12.41 2.84 -16.82
CA THR A 590 -13.80 2.43 -16.58
C THR A 590 -14.28 2.88 -15.20
N ALA A 591 -13.46 2.71 -14.15
CA ALA A 591 -13.80 3.15 -12.80
C ALA A 591 -13.96 4.68 -12.72
N SER A 592 -13.04 5.42 -13.36
CA SER A 592 -13.09 6.88 -13.45
C SER A 592 -14.37 7.33 -14.15
N TYR A 593 -14.71 6.71 -15.29
CA TYR A 593 -15.93 7.01 -16.02
C TYR A 593 -17.19 6.75 -15.17
N GLN A 594 -17.29 5.58 -14.53
CA GLN A 594 -18.44 5.24 -13.68
C GLN A 594 -18.54 6.17 -12.46
N LYS A 595 -17.43 6.48 -11.78
CA LYS A 595 -17.45 7.42 -10.66
C LYS A 595 -17.86 8.83 -11.05
N ILE A 596 -17.56 9.29 -12.26
CA ILE A 596 -17.98 10.62 -12.71
C ILE A 596 -19.43 10.61 -13.19
N PHE A 597 -19.80 9.66 -14.05
CA PHE A 597 -21.00 9.76 -14.91
C PHE A 597 -22.09 8.71 -14.66
N ASP A 598 -21.88 7.72 -13.78
CA ASP A 598 -22.90 6.68 -13.55
C ASP A 598 -24.21 7.31 -13.01
N ALA A 599 -25.34 6.86 -13.55
CA ALA A 599 -26.66 7.38 -13.19
C ALA A 599 -27.07 7.00 -11.76
N ASN A 600 -26.50 5.94 -11.19
CA ASN A 600 -26.75 5.54 -9.82
C ASN A 600 -26.02 6.49 -8.85
N PRO A 601 -26.74 7.24 -7.98
CA PRO A 601 -26.13 8.18 -7.05
C PRO A 601 -25.24 7.53 -5.99
N ARG A 602 -25.27 6.20 -5.83
CA ARG A 602 -24.31 5.49 -4.96
C ARG A 602 -22.94 5.29 -5.63
N ILE A 603 -22.88 5.40 -6.96
CA ILE A 603 -21.67 5.22 -7.76
C ILE A 603 -21.19 6.57 -8.29
N GLY A 604 -22.03 7.28 -9.04
CA GLY A 604 -21.69 8.50 -9.76
C GLY A 604 -21.78 9.75 -8.88
N PHE A 605 -20.68 10.50 -8.83
CA PHE A 605 -20.56 11.73 -8.06
C PHE A 605 -21.53 12.81 -8.56
N LEU A 606 -21.64 13.00 -9.88
CA LEU A 606 -22.56 13.99 -10.46
C LEU A 606 -24.03 13.62 -10.21
N ALA A 607 -24.38 12.33 -10.30
CA ALA A 607 -25.73 11.86 -9.99
C ALA A 607 -26.07 12.09 -8.52
N ASN A 608 -25.15 11.80 -7.59
CA ASN A 608 -25.34 12.07 -6.17
C ASN A 608 -25.56 13.56 -5.89
N ALA A 609 -24.71 14.42 -6.46
CA ALA A 609 -24.83 15.87 -6.34
C ALA A 609 -26.18 16.39 -6.83
N ASN A 610 -26.68 15.86 -7.96
CA ASN A 610 -27.98 16.24 -8.52
C ASN A 610 -29.15 15.78 -7.63
N VAL A 611 -29.08 14.57 -7.06
CA VAL A 611 -30.10 14.08 -6.13
C VAL A 611 -30.15 14.94 -4.86
N LEU A 612 -29.00 15.27 -4.27
CA LEU A 612 -28.93 16.14 -3.09
C LEU A 612 -29.46 17.55 -3.40
N ALA A 613 -29.12 18.12 -4.56
CA ALA A 613 -29.62 19.42 -4.99
C ALA A 613 -31.15 19.41 -5.18
N ALA A 614 -31.69 18.36 -5.80
CA ALA A 614 -33.13 18.18 -5.96
C ALA A 614 -33.86 18.02 -4.62
N GLN A 615 -33.25 17.35 -3.65
CA GLN A 615 -33.82 17.22 -2.29
C GLN A 615 -33.87 18.56 -1.55
N ILE A 616 -32.87 19.43 -1.72
CA ILE A 616 -32.91 20.80 -1.19
C ILE A 616 -34.03 21.58 -1.88
N ALA A 617 -34.09 21.56 -3.22
CA ALA A 617 -35.10 22.29 -3.97
C ALA A 617 -36.54 21.83 -3.65
N ALA A 618 -36.72 20.54 -3.36
CA ALA A 618 -38.00 19.96 -2.95
C ALA A 618 -38.35 20.17 -1.47
N GLY A 619 -37.54 20.91 -0.70
CA GLY A 619 -37.78 21.16 0.73
C GLY A 619 -37.67 19.92 1.62
N ARG A 620 -37.03 18.84 1.15
CA ARG A 620 -36.90 17.57 1.88
C ARG A 620 -35.72 17.54 2.86
N ILE A 621 -34.80 18.50 2.73
CA ILE A 621 -33.67 18.66 3.65
C ILE A 621 -34.05 19.69 4.72
N PRO A 622 -33.98 19.35 6.02
CA PRO A 622 -34.23 20.30 7.10
C PRO A 622 -33.34 21.53 6.98
N ALA A 623 -33.88 22.72 7.28
CA ALA A 623 -33.16 24.00 7.12
C ALA A 623 -31.77 24.01 7.77
N ALA A 624 -31.64 23.40 8.96
CA ALA A 624 -30.38 23.27 9.69
C ALA A 624 -29.29 22.46 8.94
N LYS A 625 -29.67 21.55 8.04
CA LYS A 625 -28.74 20.67 7.29
C LYS A 625 -28.49 21.13 5.86
N ILE A 626 -29.11 22.23 5.41
CA ILE A 626 -28.94 22.73 4.04
C ILE A 626 -27.49 23.10 3.76
N ALA A 627 -26.83 23.83 4.67
CA ALA A 627 -25.44 24.23 4.50
C ALA A 627 -24.48 23.03 4.41
N GLU A 628 -24.67 22.02 5.27
CA GLU A 628 -23.92 20.76 5.22
C GLU A 628 -24.14 20.03 3.90
N THR A 629 -25.39 19.92 3.45
CA THR A 629 -25.74 19.25 2.19
C THR A 629 -25.19 19.99 0.98
N GLN A 630 -25.14 21.33 1.00
CA GLN A 630 -24.49 22.14 -0.03
C GLN A 630 -22.98 21.87 -0.11
N ARG A 631 -22.31 21.69 1.04
CA ARG A 631 -20.88 21.27 1.06
C ARG A 631 -20.70 19.89 0.45
N LEU A 632 -21.58 18.93 0.76
CA LEU A 632 -21.54 17.60 0.13
C LEU A 632 -21.72 17.68 -1.39
N ILE A 633 -22.64 18.50 -1.88
CA ILE A 633 -22.83 18.74 -3.33
C ILE A 633 -21.55 19.30 -3.96
N PHE A 634 -20.92 20.28 -3.31
CA PHE A 634 -19.65 20.83 -3.78
C PHE A 634 -18.56 19.77 -3.83
N ASN A 635 -18.41 18.97 -2.77
CA ASN A 635 -17.41 17.91 -2.69
C ASN A 635 -17.59 16.87 -3.80
N GLN A 636 -18.82 16.41 -4.05
CA GLN A 636 -19.12 15.48 -5.15
C GLN A 636 -18.71 16.06 -6.52
N ARG A 637 -18.99 17.35 -6.76
CA ARG A 637 -18.57 18.02 -8.01
C ARG A 637 -17.05 18.18 -8.09
N LEU A 638 -16.40 18.46 -6.97
CA LEU A 638 -14.95 18.54 -6.88
C LEU A 638 -14.31 17.17 -7.16
N ASP A 639 -14.81 16.09 -6.56
CA ASP A 639 -14.30 14.74 -6.76
C ASP A 639 -14.46 14.30 -8.23
N ALA A 640 -15.59 14.64 -8.86
CA ALA A 640 -15.80 14.44 -10.29
C ALA A 640 -14.76 15.21 -11.15
N ALA A 641 -14.53 16.48 -10.84
CA ALA A 641 -13.58 17.31 -11.55
C ALA A 641 -12.13 16.81 -11.36
N VAL A 642 -11.72 16.52 -10.13
CA VAL A 642 -10.38 16.00 -9.81
C VAL A 642 -10.15 14.66 -10.51
N THR A 643 -11.12 13.74 -10.46
CA THR A 643 -11.02 12.44 -11.15
C THR A 643 -10.89 12.64 -12.66
N GLY A 644 -11.70 13.51 -13.26
CA GLY A 644 -11.67 13.81 -14.68
C GLY A 644 -10.33 14.43 -15.13
N VAL A 645 -9.82 15.39 -14.37
CA VAL A 645 -8.53 16.05 -14.64
C VAL A 645 -7.39 15.05 -14.54
N LEU A 646 -7.31 14.26 -13.47
CA LEU A 646 -6.25 13.27 -13.31
C LEU A 646 -6.30 12.21 -14.41
N ALA A 647 -7.48 11.69 -14.75
CA ALA A 647 -7.64 10.73 -15.84
C ALA A 647 -7.21 11.32 -17.19
N ALA A 648 -7.62 12.56 -17.50
CA ALA A 648 -7.23 13.25 -18.72
C ALA A 648 -5.71 13.47 -18.81
N MET A 649 -5.07 13.87 -17.72
CA MET A 649 -3.61 14.04 -17.65
C MET A 649 -2.87 12.73 -17.98
N ILE A 650 -3.36 11.59 -17.50
CA ILE A 650 -2.77 10.28 -17.81
C ILE A 650 -3.08 9.83 -19.24
N LEU A 651 -4.27 10.12 -19.76
CA LEU A 651 -4.61 9.84 -21.16
C LEU A 651 -3.68 10.59 -22.12
N VAL A 652 -3.33 11.85 -21.82
CA VAL A 652 -2.33 12.60 -22.60
C VAL A 652 -0.99 11.87 -22.62
N LEU A 653 -0.49 11.40 -21.47
CA LEU A 653 0.74 10.61 -21.41
C LEU A 653 0.65 9.32 -22.26
N ILE A 654 -0.48 8.62 -22.21
CA ILE A 654 -0.69 7.38 -22.99
C ILE A 654 -0.67 7.69 -24.49
N VAL A 655 -1.35 8.73 -24.94
CA VAL A 655 -1.36 9.15 -26.35
C VAL A 655 0.04 9.51 -26.82
N GLU A 656 0.80 10.25 -26.01
CA GLU A 656 2.20 10.59 -26.28
C GLU A 656 3.09 9.34 -26.37
N ALA A 657 2.92 8.39 -25.44
CA ALA A 657 3.63 7.12 -25.47
C ALA A 657 3.32 6.32 -26.73
N LEU A 658 2.03 6.21 -27.10
CA LEU A 658 1.61 5.50 -28.31
C LEU A 658 2.20 6.13 -29.57
N ALA A 659 2.20 7.47 -29.68
CA ALA A 659 2.82 8.18 -30.79
C ALA A 659 4.34 7.90 -30.87
N GLN A 660 5.01 7.88 -29.72
CA GLN A 660 6.43 7.56 -29.64
C GLN A 660 6.71 6.10 -30.01
N TRP A 661 5.90 5.15 -29.53
CA TRP A 661 6.02 3.73 -29.85
C TRP A 661 5.81 3.48 -31.34
N TYR A 662 4.80 4.12 -31.92
CA TYR A 662 4.56 4.07 -33.35
C TYR A 662 5.77 4.59 -34.14
N SER A 663 6.38 5.71 -33.72
CA SER A 663 7.60 6.23 -34.35
C SER A 663 8.77 5.24 -34.26
N ILE A 664 9.03 4.66 -33.08
CA ILE A 664 10.11 3.67 -32.88
C ILE A 664 9.91 2.45 -33.79
N LEU A 665 8.68 1.99 -33.95
CA LEU A 665 8.35 0.79 -34.74
C LEU A 665 8.31 1.05 -36.25
N SER A 666 7.87 2.23 -36.68
CA SER A 666 7.62 2.53 -38.11
C SER A 666 8.80 3.18 -38.83
N SER A 667 9.57 4.04 -38.16
CA SER A 667 10.50 4.95 -38.83
C SER A 667 11.98 4.58 -38.68
N GLY A 668 12.32 3.54 -37.91
CA GLY A 668 13.71 3.18 -37.62
C GLY A 668 14.49 4.28 -36.89
N THR A 669 13.81 5.34 -36.41
CA THR A 669 14.42 6.41 -35.62
C THR A 669 15.10 5.79 -34.41
N LYS A 670 16.43 5.98 -34.29
CA LYS A 670 17.18 5.42 -33.16
C LYS A 670 16.62 6.00 -31.86
N PRO A 671 16.03 5.18 -30.98
CA PRO A 671 15.47 5.68 -29.74
C PRO A 671 16.60 6.25 -28.86
N VAL A 672 16.42 7.48 -28.38
CA VAL A 672 17.31 8.06 -27.37
C VAL A 672 16.92 7.52 -26.01
N LEU A 673 17.85 6.80 -25.38
CA LEU A 673 17.70 6.26 -24.02
C LEU A 673 18.55 7.12 -23.07
N HIS A 674 17.95 7.65 -22.01
CA HIS A 674 18.67 8.46 -21.01
C HIS A 674 19.28 7.59 -19.90
N GLU A 675 19.78 6.41 -20.27
CA GLU A 675 20.49 5.52 -19.35
C GLU A 675 21.83 6.14 -18.96
N SER A 676 22.13 6.08 -17.66
CA SER A 676 23.41 6.56 -17.13
C SER A 676 24.58 5.79 -17.77
N PRO A 677 25.72 6.44 -18.04
CA PRO A 677 26.89 5.77 -18.59
C PRO A 677 27.32 4.60 -17.72
N TYR A 678 27.82 3.52 -18.33
CA TYR A 678 28.39 2.40 -17.60
C TYR A 678 29.65 2.87 -16.85
N VAL A 679 29.67 2.62 -15.54
CA VAL A 679 30.83 2.81 -14.67
C VAL A 679 31.00 1.50 -13.93
N ALA A 680 32.22 0.93 -13.97
CA ALA A 680 32.49 -0.33 -13.28
C ALA A 680 32.37 -0.13 -11.76
N THR A 681 31.69 -1.06 -11.07
CA THR A 681 31.56 -0.99 -9.61
C THR A 681 32.92 -1.22 -8.94
N ARG A 682 33.22 -0.39 -7.94
CA ARG A 682 34.39 -0.57 -7.07
C ARG A 682 34.23 -1.77 -6.13
N TRP A 683 33.00 -2.29 -5.99
CA TRP A 683 32.67 -3.41 -5.13
C TRP A 683 32.79 -4.78 -5.81
N ALA A 684 33.16 -4.85 -7.09
CA ALA A 684 33.28 -6.13 -7.82
C ALA A 684 34.42 -7.03 -7.29
N ALA A 685 35.53 -6.44 -6.86
CA ALA A 685 36.75 -7.19 -6.46
C ALA A 685 36.88 -7.45 -4.95
N ASN A 686 36.30 -6.58 -4.10
CA ASN A 686 36.52 -6.57 -2.65
C ASN A 686 35.25 -6.83 -1.81
N TYR A 687 34.20 -7.38 -2.40
CA TYR A 687 32.99 -7.71 -1.64
C TYR A 687 33.19 -8.99 -0.82
N SER A 688 33.90 -8.88 0.30
CA SER A 688 33.60 -9.70 1.47
C SER A 688 32.34 -9.10 2.08
N GLY A 689 31.20 -9.80 2.12
CA GLY A 689 29.98 -9.27 2.72
C GLY A 689 30.18 -8.79 4.16
N ALA A 690 31.26 -9.19 4.83
CA ALA A 690 31.79 -8.67 6.09
C ALA A 690 31.83 -7.14 6.24
N ALA A 691 32.19 -6.36 5.20
CA ALA A 691 32.30 -4.90 5.34
C ALA A 691 30.95 -4.16 5.36
N HIS A 692 29.89 -4.82 4.85
CA HIS A 692 28.54 -4.26 4.71
C HIS A 692 27.44 -5.16 5.33
N GLY A 693 27.82 -6.22 6.04
CA GLY A 693 26.93 -7.16 6.75
C GLY A 693 26.09 -8.08 5.87
N ASP A 694 26.47 -8.31 4.61
CA ASP A 694 25.67 -9.07 3.64
C ASP A 694 25.91 -10.60 3.64
N ASP A 695 26.87 -11.06 4.46
CA ASP A 695 27.22 -12.48 4.71
C ASP A 695 26.27 -13.16 5.71
#